data_AF-A0A950ND46-F1
#
_entry.id   AF-A0A950ND46-F1
#
_cell.length_a   1.000
_cell.length_b   1.000
_cell.length_c   1.000
_cell.angle_alpha   90.00
_cell.angle_beta   90.00
_cell.angle_gamma   90.00
#
_symmetry.space_group_name_H-M   'P 1'
#
loop_
_entity.id
_entity.type
_entity.pdbx_description
1 polymer ?
#
loop_
_entity_poly.entity_id
_entity_poly.type
_entity_poly.pdbx_seq_one_letter_code
_entity_poly.pdbx_strand_id
1 'polypeptide(L)'
;MARAKEAVIEINALDAQGNLLSTGTAFFIRNDGTAVTNSHVIRGASRLVGLSNTGSEYRCEQVLSEPPGIDLAILKFAAGQVPYLELDASRAARQGQRVLVIGNPKGLQGTVSDGLISAFRDDNSLIQISAPISPGSSGSPVLDEDGKVIGVAFYQLVNGQNLNFAIASEEVEKAARLAGLNDGPPLSPETCVAAPVPTPDAHAHNREDLARYQQAASTGNTEAMRTLGWWYQNGSGVTQDFAQAREWYRKAAEAGNAAAMTNLGYLYDKGLGVTQDYTQARYWYEKAANAGEPMGMNNLGLMYQYGWGVTQDYAQAHAWYQKAAVAGNAWGMKNLGWLYRDGLGVAQDYQLAREWYEKAAVAGNVSAMTDLGWMYQKGLGITQDYAQAREWYRKAAQAGDVPAMTNLGYLYDKGLGVAQDFAQAVRWYQQAADAGEPNGMRNLGLMYECGWGVTQSHDTAREWYQKAASAGNALAMNRLGVLYARGLGVNQDYAEAIRLYRRAADAGEPMGMNNLGLMYQYGWGVTRDYGQACEWYRKAAEAGHPDAMNNLGWLYQNGWGVDRDYGAAREWYQKAAKAGSAPALTNLGYLYGMGLGVAQDYAEAIRWYRQAAEAGEPIGTRDLAVMYQYGWGVPRDYRQARTLYQKAAEAGHPDAINNLGWLYQNGWGVDRDYGAAREWYQKAAKAGSAPALTNLGYLYGMGLGVAQDYAEAIRWYRQAAEAGDPIGMNNLGLM
;
A
#
# COMPACT_ATOMS: atom_id res chain seq x y z
N MET A 1 26.08 17.39 -2.58
CA MET A 1 25.24 17.04 -3.76
C MET A 1 26.00 17.00 -5.09
N ALA A 2 26.60 18.09 -5.59
CA ALA A 2 27.35 18.07 -6.87
C ALA A 2 28.47 17.01 -6.91
N ARG A 3 29.33 16.97 -5.88
CA ARG A 3 30.39 15.97 -5.71
C ARG A 3 29.87 14.52 -5.63
N ALA A 4 28.66 14.33 -5.09
CA ALA A 4 28.06 13.01 -4.98
C ALA A 4 27.55 12.49 -6.33
N LYS A 5 27.04 13.38 -7.19
CA LYS A 5 26.65 13.03 -8.57
C LYS A 5 27.83 12.66 -9.47
N GLU A 6 29.04 13.14 -9.16
CA GLU A 6 30.26 12.82 -9.91
C GLU A 6 30.81 11.43 -9.58
N ALA A 7 30.51 10.91 -8.39
CA ALA A 7 30.92 9.58 -7.94
C ALA A 7 29.95 8.46 -8.37
N VAL A 8 28.77 8.81 -8.88
CA VAL A 8 27.72 7.88 -9.33
C VAL A 8 27.80 7.69 -10.84
N ILE A 9 27.73 6.45 -11.29
CA ILE A 9 27.78 6.01 -12.69
C ILE A 9 26.56 5.15 -13.04
N GLU A 10 26.12 5.21 -14.29
CA GLU A 10 25.24 4.19 -14.87
C GLU A 10 26.09 2.95 -15.12
N ILE A 11 25.60 1.75 -14.78
CA ILE A 11 26.29 0.49 -15.10
C ILE A 11 25.47 -0.31 -16.12
N ASN A 12 26.14 -0.69 -17.20
CA ASN A 12 25.60 -1.48 -18.29
C ASN A 12 26.23 -2.87 -18.29
N ALA A 13 25.37 -3.88 -18.11
CA ALA A 13 25.73 -5.29 -18.16
C ALA A 13 25.50 -5.83 -19.56
N LEU A 14 26.55 -6.35 -20.19
CA LEU A 14 26.54 -6.79 -21.58
C LEU A 14 26.86 -8.29 -21.70
N ASP A 15 26.21 -8.96 -22.64
CA ASP A 15 26.56 -10.33 -23.02
C ASP A 15 27.87 -10.38 -23.84
N ALA A 16 28.29 -11.59 -24.23
CA ALA A 16 29.51 -11.79 -25.00
C ALA A 16 29.46 -11.17 -26.41
N GLN A 17 28.26 -10.93 -26.94
CA GLN A 17 27.98 -10.33 -28.25
C GLN A 17 27.86 -8.80 -28.17
N GLY A 18 27.86 -8.24 -26.95
CA GLY A 18 27.73 -6.80 -26.70
C GLY A 18 26.29 -6.30 -26.59
N ASN A 19 25.30 -7.19 -26.50
CA ASN A 19 23.92 -6.80 -26.25
C ASN A 19 23.70 -6.47 -24.77
N LEU A 20 22.84 -5.49 -24.51
CA LEU A 20 22.50 -5.04 -23.17
C LEU A 20 21.57 -6.04 -22.46
N LEU A 21 22.05 -6.63 -21.37
CA LEU A 21 21.29 -7.54 -20.51
C LEU A 21 20.50 -6.77 -19.43
N SER A 22 21.16 -5.83 -18.78
CA SER A 22 20.59 -5.02 -17.70
C SER A 22 21.31 -3.68 -17.55
N THR A 23 20.60 -2.71 -16.99
CA THR A 23 21.13 -1.41 -16.59
C THR A 23 20.85 -1.15 -15.12
N GLY A 24 21.80 -0.55 -14.42
CA GLY A 24 21.61 -0.09 -13.05
C GLY A 24 22.45 1.12 -12.74
N THR A 25 22.60 1.39 -11.45
CA THR A 25 23.47 2.43 -10.90
C THR A 25 24.62 1.79 -10.15
N ALA A 26 25.80 2.39 -10.19
CA ALA A 26 26.91 2.06 -9.30
C ALA A 26 27.55 3.36 -8.80
N PHE A 27 28.34 3.30 -7.73
CA PHE A 27 29.09 4.47 -7.26
C PHE A 27 30.45 4.08 -6.68
N PHE A 28 31.42 4.96 -6.82
CA PHE A 28 32.77 4.76 -6.30
C PHE A 28 32.82 4.98 -4.78
N ILE A 29 33.44 4.04 -4.06
CA ILE A 29 33.68 4.12 -2.61
C ILE A 29 35.15 4.37 -2.26
N ARG A 30 36.04 4.35 -3.27
CA ARG A 30 37.46 4.69 -3.14
C ARG A 30 37.95 5.39 -4.39
N ASN A 31 38.98 6.24 -4.24
CA ASN A 31 39.58 6.99 -5.34
C ASN A 31 40.31 6.13 -6.37
N ASP A 32 40.50 4.84 -6.12
CA ASP A 32 41.22 3.89 -6.96
C ASP A 32 40.32 3.16 -7.98
N GLY A 33 39.05 3.56 -8.11
CA GLY A 33 38.09 2.91 -9.01
C GLY A 33 37.33 1.73 -8.39
N THR A 34 37.40 1.53 -7.07
CA THR A 34 36.53 0.57 -6.36
C THR A 34 35.12 1.12 -6.25
N ALA A 35 34.14 0.38 -6.77
CA ALA A 35 32.73 0.78 -6.83
C ALA A 35 31.79 -0.30 -6.29
N VAL A 36 30.57 0.11 -5.97
CA VAL A 36 29.52 -0.76 -5.41
C VAL A 36 28.25 -0.66 -6.25
N THR A 37 27.58 -1.80 -6.45
CA THR A 37 26.25 -1.92 -7.09
C THR A 37 25.49 -3.12 -6.52
N ASN A 38 24.31 -3.45 -7.04
CA ASN A 38 23.61 -4.68 -6.69
C ASN A 38 24.02 -5.87 -7.58
N SER A 39 24.04 -7.08 -7.02
CA SER A 39 24.38 -8.32 -7.75
C SER A 39 23.45 -8.60 -8.92
N HIS A 40 22.15 -8.38 -8.77
CA HIS A 40 21.19 -8.60 -9.86
C HIS A 40 21.44 -7.70 -11.07
N VAL A 41 22.06 -6.54 -10.87
CA VAL A 41 22.38 -5.60 -11.96
C VAL A 41 23.44 -6.17 -12.89
N ILE A 42 24.35 -6.99 -12.38
CA ILE A 42 25.49 -7.53 -13.12
C ILE A 42 25.33 -9.00 -13.52
N ARG A 43 24.21 -9.64 -13.15
CA ARG A 43 23.98 -11.08 -13.30
C ARG A 43 24.02 -11.50 -14.78
N GLY A 44 24.88 -12.48 -15.09
CA GLY A 44 25.00 -13.05 -16.44
C GLY A 44 25.83 -12.18 -17.41
N ALA A 45 26.37 -11.05 -16.95
CA ALA A 45 27.21 -10.19 -17.79
C ALA A 45 28.54 -10.86 -18.13
N SER A 46 28.93 -10.79 -19.41
CA SER A 46 30.29 -11.10 -19.85
C SER A 46 31.19 -9.86 -19.84
N ARG A 47 30.60 -8.66 -19.88
CA ARG A 47 31.30 -7.37 -19.82
C ARG A 47 30.47 -6.33 -19.08
N LEU A 48 31.09 -5.57 -18.19
CA LEU A 48 30.47 -4.46 -17.46
C LEU A 48 31.11 -3.13 -17.87
N VAL A 49 30.28 -2.14 -18.17
CA VAL A 49 30.69 -0.79 -18.57
C VAL A 49 29.99 0.24 -17.70
N GLY A 50 30.76 1.13 -17.08
CA GLY A 50 30.28 2.26 -16.29
C GLY A 50 30.26 3.55 -17.12
N LEU A 51 29.22 4.36 -17.03
CA LEU A 51 29.11 5.64 -17.72
C LEU A 51 28.86 6.76 -16.70
N SER A 52 29.73 7.78 -16.66
CA SER A 52 29.50 8.95 -15.82
C SER A 52 28.45 9.89 -16.41
N ASN A 53 27.90 10.75 -15.55
CA ASN A 53 27.02 11.85 -15.98
C ASN A 53 27.71 12.85 -16.94
N THR A 54 29.04 12.87 -16.98
CA THR A 54 29.84 13.71 -17.90
C THR A 54 30.18 13.01 -19.21
N GLY A 55 29.71 11.77 -19.41
CA GLY A 55 29.96 10.98 -20.63
C GLY A 55 31.26 10.17 -20.62
N SER A 56 31.97 10.09 -19.50
CA SER A 56 33.17 9.26 -19.37
C SER A 56 32.79 7.79 -19.24
N GLU A 57 33.47 6.93 -19.99
CA GLU A 57 33.29 5.48 -19.93
C GLU A 57 34.38 4.82 -19.07
N TYR A 58 33.97 3.95 -18.14
CA TYR A 58 34.84 3.15 -17.29
C TYR A 58 34.62 1.67 -17.58
N ARG A 59 35.69 0.95 -17.90
CA ARG A 59 35.62 -0.50 -18.09
C ARG A 59 35.81 -1.20 -16.74
N CYS A 60 34.91 -2.12 -16.38
CA CYS A 60 35.14 -2.98 -15.22
C CYS A 60 36.23 -4.01 -15.56
N GLU A 61 37.26 -4.08 -14.71
CA GLU A 61 38.35 -5.05 -14.82
C GLU A 61 38.01 -6.36 -14.11
N GLN A 62 37.35 -6.24 -12.96
CA GLN A 62 37.12 -7.37 -12.07
C GLN A 62 35.90 -7.14 -11.17
N VAL A 63 35.11 -8.19 -10.93
CA VAL A 63 34.18 -8.27 -9.79
C VAL A 63 34.98 -8.75 -8.58
N LEU A 64 35.21 -7.87 -7.61
CA LEU A 64 36.04 -8.13 -6.44
C LEU A 64 35.32 -8.98 -5.38
N SER A 65 34.00 -8.81 -5.25
CA SER A 65 33.17 -9.55 -4.29
C SER A 65 31.71 -9.50 -4.70
N GLU A 66 31.02 -10.62 -4.53
CA GLU A 66 29.57 -10.77 -4.73
C GLU A 66 29.06 -11.72 -3.62
N PRO A 67 28.82 -11.21 -2.39
CA PRO A 67 28.52 -12.07 -1.25
C PRO A 67 27.23 -12.87 -1.47
N PRO A 68 27.25 -14.19 -1.24
CA PRO A 68 26.06 -15.02 -1.42
C PRO A 68 24.97 -14.62 -0.41
N GLY A 69 23.76 -14.41 -0.90
CA GLY A 69 22.59 -14.06 -0.07
C GLY A 69 22.38 -12.57 0.17
N ILE A 70 23.28 -11.70 -0.29
CA ILE A 70 23.13 -10.24 -0.26
C ILE A 70 23.21 -9.75 -1.70
N ASP A 71 22.24 -8.93 -2.12
CA ASP A 71 22.17 -8.40 -3.48
C ASP A 71 23.17 -7.25 -3.68
N LEU A 72 24.46 -7.52 -3.51
CA LEU A 72 25.54 -6.54 -3.50
C LEU A 72 26.76 -7.06 -4.26
N ALA A 73 27.35 -6.22 -5.10
CA ALA A 73 28.60 -6.49 -5.78
C ALA A 73 29.59 -5.35 -5.61
N ILE A 74 30.86 -5.70 -5.38
CA ILE A 74 32.00 -4.77 -5.35
C ILE A 74 32.79 -4.98 -6.63
N LEU A 75 33.03 -3.89 -7.35
CA LEU A 75 33.64 -3.86 -8.67
C LEU A 75 34.94 -3.07 -8.65
N LYS A 76 35.90 -3.49 -9.48
CA LYS A 76 37.09 -2.73 -9.81
C LYS A 76 36.98 -2.21 -11.23
N PHE A 77 37.02 -0.89 -11.40
CA PHE A 77 37.05 -0.25 -12.71
C PHE A 77 38.47 0.21 -13.07
N ALA A 78 38.81 0.07 -14.35
CA ALA A 78 40.00 0.65 -14.97
C ALA A 78 39.81 2.17 -15.03
N ALA A 79 40.18 2.86 -13.97
CA ALA A 79 40.01 4.30 -13.84
C ALA A 79 41.23 4.92 -13.15
N GLY A 80 41.58 6.16 -13.51
CA GLY A 80 42.52 6.98 -12.75
C GLY A 80 41.93 7.41 -11.40
N GLN A 81 42.43 8.49 -10.79
CA GLN A 81 41.80 9.03 -9.58
C GLN A 81 40.34 9.45 -9.87
N VAL A 82 39.39 8.78 -9.23
CA VAL A 82 37.95 9.05 -9.38
C VAL A 82 37.37 9.75 -8.15
N PRO A 83 36.36 10.61 -8.33
CA PRO A 83 35.51 11.05 -7.22
C PRO A 83 34.87 9.83 -6.55
N TYR A 84 34.84 9.82 -5.23
CA TYR A 84 34.24 8.72 -4.46
C TYR A 84 33.42 9.26 -3.29
N LEU A 85 32.54 8.41 -2.78
CA LEU A 85 31.71 8.65 -1.61
C LEU A 85 32.25 7.88 -0.41
N GLU A 86 32.32 8.54 0.73
CA GLU A 86 32.68 7.90 1.99
C GLU A 86 31.47 7.16 2.56
N LEU A 87 31.70 5.93 3.03
CA LEU A 87 30.72 5.18 3.81
C LEU A 87 30.69 5.75 5.24
N ASP A 88 29.49 5.88 5.81
CA ASP A 88 29.30 6.08 7.24
C ASP A 88 28.43 4.97 7.82
N ALA A 89 28.53 4.74 9.11
CA ALA A 89 27.82 3.65 9.77
C ALA A 89 26.31 3.94 9.78
N SER A 90 25.51 3.12 9.09
CA SER A 90 24.06 3.28 9.03
C SER A 90 23.39 3.16 10.40
N ARG A 91 24.02 2.49 11.36
CA ARG A 91 23.58 2.42 12.77
C ARG A 91 23.54 3.78 13.49
N ALA A 92 24.28 4.78 13.02
CA ALA A 92 24.17 6.14 13.55
C ALA A 92 22.90 6.83 13.01
N ALA A 93 22.35 6.31 11.91
CA ALA A 93 21.14 6.82 11.33
C ALA A 93 19.91 6.37 12.11
N ARG A 94 18.85 7.18 12.09
CA ARG A 94 17.64 6.96 12.90
C ARG A 94 16.43 6.84 12.02
N GLN A 95 15.44 6.07 12.47
CA GLN A 95 14.14 6.07 11.80
C GLN A 95 13.58 7.50 11.79
N GLY A 96 13.07 7.93 10.64
CA GLY A 96 12.65 9.30 10.38
C GLY A 96 13.76 10.24 9.95
N GLN A 97 15.04 9.82 9.93
CA GLN A 97 16.13 10.60 9.38
C GLN A 97 15.98 10.75 7.87
N ARG A 98 16.24 11.95 7.37
CA ARG A 98 16.22 12.26 5.95
C ARG A 98 17.39 11.58 5.23
N VAL A 99 17.10 11.04 4.07
CA VAL A 99 18.07 10.39 3.18
C VAL A 99 17.87 10.82 1.74
N LEU A 100 18.97 10.86 1.00
CA LEU A 100 18.99 11.21 -0.42
C LEU A 100 19.53 10.04 -1.22
N VAL A 101 18.77 9.55 -2.19
CA VAL A 101 19.20 8.50 -3.11
C VAL A 101 19.58 9.12 -4.43
N ILE A 102 20.80 8.87 -4.91
CA ILE A 102 21.27 9.42 -6.18
C ILE A 102 21.38 8.29 -7.20
N GLY A 103 20.39 8.18 -8.09
CA GLY A 103 20.38 7.19 -9.16
C GLY A 103 20.82 7.76 -10.49
N ASN A 104 21.44 6.92 -11.31
CA ASN A 104 21.67 7.21 -12.73
C ASN A 104 20.96 6.18 -13.61
N PRO A 105 19.62 6.10 -13.58
CA PRO A 105 18.86 5.20 -14.42
C PRO A 105 18.96 5.64 -15.88
N LYS A 106 18.95 4.67 -16.79
CA LYS A 106 19.16 4.85 -18.23
C LYS A 106 18.40 6.06 -18.80
N GLY A 107 19.14 7.06 -19.27
CA GLY A 107 18.58 8.27 -19.91
C GLY A 107 18.14 9.40 -18.97
N LEU A 108 18.32 9.26 -17.64
CA LEU A 108 18.01 10.29 -16.65
C LEU A 108 19.27 10.64 -15.86
N GLN A 109 19.96 11.73 -16.25
CA GLN A 109 21.20 12.15 -15.59
C GLN A 109 21.00 12.43 -14.10
N GLY A 110 21.59 11.59 -13.24
CA GLY A 110 21.78 11.85 -11.81
C GLY A 110 20.51 12.29 -11.07
N THR A 111 19.45 11.49 -11.17
CA THR A 111 18.19 11.63 -10.41
C THR A 111 18.46 11.64 -8.91
N VAL A 112 17.86 12.58 -8.20
CA VAL A 112 17.96 12.68 -6.74
C VAL A 112 16.57 12.49 -6.16
N SER A 113 16.43 11.43 -5.38
CA SER A 113 15.23 11.11 -4.65
C SER A 113 15.42 11.42 -3.19
N ASP A 114 14.51 12.20 -2.61
CA ASP A 114 14.47 12.51 -1.18
C ASP A 114 13.51 11.55 -0.48
N GLY A 115 13.86 11.13 0.72
CA GLY A 115 13.05 10.25 1.53
C GLY A 115 13.54 10.19 2.96
N LEU A 116 12.97 9.26 3.71
CA LEU A 116 13.30 9.03 5.10
C LEU A 116 13.67 7.56 5.30
N ILE A 117 14.52 7.28 6.28
CA ILE A 117 14.64 5.94 6.82
C ILE A 117 13.32 5.56 7.49
N SER A 118 12.61 4.62 6.88
CA SER A 118 11.25 4.24 7.27
C SER A 118 11.26 3.13 8.30
N ALA A 119 12.23 2.23 8.21
CA ALA A 119 12.51 1.20 9.21
C ALA A 119 13.93 0.70 8.98
N PHE A 120 14.49 0.07 9.99
CA PHE A 120 15.62 -0.84 9.81
C PHE A 120 15.06 -2.25 9.93
N ARG A 121 15.57 -3.16 9.11
CA ARG A 121 15.49 -4.58 9.44
C ARG A 121 16.17 -4.77 10.79
N ASP A 122 15.71 -5.70 11.60
CA ASP A 122 16.20 -5.83 12.99
C ASP A 122 17.72 -6.12 13.07
N ASP A 123 18.32 -6.65 12.00
CA ASP A 123 19.77 -6.83 11.84
C ASP A 123 20.55 -5.59 11.35
N ASN A 124 19.85 -4.47 11.14
CA ASN A 124 20.20 -3.29 10.33
C ASN A 124 20.92 -3.61 9.02
N SER A 125 20.80 -4.83 8.45
CA SER A 125 21.41 -5.17 7.16
C SER A 125 20.68 -4.51 6.00
N LEU A 126 19.40 -4.19 6.21
CA LEU A 126 18.53 -3.50 5.27
C LEU A 126 17.88 -2.31 5.96
N ILE A 127 17.97 -1.16 5.31
CA ILE A 127 17.30 0.07 5.68
C ILE A 127 16.11 0.18 4.76
N GLN A 128 14.90 0.06 5.27
CA GLN A 128 13.75 0.43 4.46
C GLN A 128 13.75 1.95 4.32
N ILE A 129 13.75 2.44 3.09
CA ILE A 129 13.76 3.87 2.78
C ILE A 129 12.48 4.23 2.06
N SER A 130 11.97 5.44 2.32
CA SER A 130 10.82 5.97 1.57
C SER A 130 11.24 6.76 0.33
N ALA A 131 12.56 6.92 0.10
CA ALA A 131 13.07 7.57 -1.10
C ALA A 131 12.67 6.74 -2.33
N PRO A 132 12.00 7.34 -3.34
CA PRO A 132 11.57 6.60 -4.52
C PRO A 132 12.76 6.13 -5.36
N ILE A 133 12.78 4.85 -5.72
CA ILE A 133 13.79 4.23 -6.59
C ILE A 133 13.10 3.85 -7.92
N SER A 134 13.56 4.41 -9.04
CA SER A 134 13.06 4.07 -10.38
C SER A 134 13.75 2.82 -10.94
N PRO A 135 13.19 2.14 -11.96
CA PRO A 135 13.90 1.10 -12.70
C PRO A 135 15.25 1.62 -13.24
N GLY A 136 16.34 0.91 -12.95
CA GLY A 136 17.71 1.34 -13.25
C GLY A 136 18.41 2.13 -12.13
N SER A 137 17.70 2.48 -11.05
CA SER A 137 18.29 3.08 -9.85
C SER A 137 18.76 2.04 -8.82
N SER A 138 18.61 0.74 -9.10
CA SER A 138 19.25 -0.32 -8.29
C SER A 138 20.77 -0.12 -8.29
N GLY A 139 21.35 -0.06 -7.10
CA GLY A 139 22.77 0.14 -6.84
C GLY A 139 23.13 1.60 -6.53
N SER A 140 22.13 2.47 -6.37
CA SER A 140 22.33 3.89 -6.01
C SER A 140 22.83 4.04 -4.57
N PRO A 141 23.74 5.00 -4.27
CA PRO A 141 24.05 5.34 -2.89
C PRO A 141 22.84 6.00 -2.22
N VAL A 142 22.61 5.62 -0.96
CA VAL A 142 21.69 6.27 -0.03
C VAL A 142 22.52 7.11 0.93
N LEU A 143 22.33 8.42 0.86
CA LEU A 143 23.11 9.41 1.59
C LEU A 143 22.34 9.92 2.81
N ASP A 144 23.04 10.16 3.91
CA ASP A 144 22.53 10.94 5.02
C ASP A 144 22.55 12.46 4.75
N GLU A 145 22.20 13.27 5.76
CA GLU A 145 22.17 14.73 5.67
C GLU A 145 23.56 15.36 5.49
N ASP A 146 24.62 14.67 5.93
CA ASP A 146 26.02 15.09 5.76
C ASP A 146 26.59 14.67 4.39
N GLY A 147 25.81 13.91 3.60
CA GLY A 147 26.18 13.46 2.28
C GLY A 147 27.08 12.22 2.27
N LYS A 148 27.13 11.48 3.38
CA LYS A 148 27.85 10.20 3.47
C LYS A 148 26.92 9.03 3.20
N VAL A 149 27.48 7.93 2.70
CA VAL A 149 26.72 6.76 2.27
C VAL A 149 26.40 5.87 3.46
N ILE A 150 25.11 5.72 3.74
CA ILE A 150 24.59 4.80 4.76
C ILE A 150 23.97 3.54 4.14
N GLY A 151 23.86 3.43 2.82
CA GLY A 151 23.44 2.20 2.17
C GLY A 151 23.39 2.21 0.65
N VAL A 152 22.98 1.08 0.06
CA VAL A 152 22.91 0.83 -1.40
C VAL A 152 21.49 0.44 -1.79
N ALA A 153 20.84 1.30 -2.55
CA ALA A 153 19.43 1.24 -2.83
C ALA A 153 19.09 0.10 -3.81
N PHE A 154 18.06 -0.67 -3.50
CA PHE A 154 17.38 -1.61 -4.41
C PHE A 154 15.90 -1.64 -4.06
N TYR A 155 15.09 -2.26 -4.93
CA TYR A 155 13.68 -2.47 -4.65
C TYR A 155 13.37 -3.97 -4.68
N GLN A 156 12.45 -4.40 -3.82
CA GLN A 156 11.95 -5.76 -3.81
C GLN A 156 10.42 -5.74 -3.88
N LEU A 157 9.87 -6.66 -4.66
CA LEU A 157 8.44 -6.90 -4.75
C LEU A 157 8.04 -7.82 -3.59
N VAL A 158 7.36 -7.28 -2.58
CA VAL A 158 6.82 -8.05 -1.43
C VAL A 158 5.31 -7.90 -1.44
N ASN A 159 4.59 -9.02 -1.57
CA ASN A 159 3.12 -9.03 -1.66
C ASN A 159 2.54 -8.08 -2.72
N GLY A 160 3.25 -7.89 -3.84
CA GLY A 160 2.81 -6.99 -4.93
C GLY A 160 3.16 -5.51 -4.73
N GLN A 161 3.81 -5.13 -3.63
CA GLN A 161 4.27 -3.77 -3.36
C GLN A 161 5.78 -3.65 -3.61
N ASN A 162 6.19 -2.56 -4.28
CA ASN A 162 7.60 -2.20 -4.40
C ASN A 162 8.06 -1.56 -3.09
N LEU A 163 8.85 -2.30 -2.32
CA LEU A 163 9.50 -1.77 -1.13
C LEU A 163 10.94 -1.38 -1.50
N ASN A 164 11.29 -0.13 -1.22
CA ASN A 164 12.62 0.40 -1.44
C ASN A 164 13.45 0.14 -0.20
N PHE A 165 14.56 -0.55 -0.41
CA PHE A 165 15.52 -0.88 0.61
C PHE A 165 16.86 -0.27 0.25
N ALA A 166 17.66 0.02 1.25
CA ALA A 166 19.08 0.22 1.12
C ALA A 166 19.76 -0.94 1.83
N ILE A 167 20.64 -1.65 1.14
CA ILE A 167 21.59 -2.53 1.81
C ILE A 167 22.49 -1.64 2.65
N ALA A 168 22.48 -1.81 3.96
CA ALA A 168 23.19 -0.94 4.87
C ALA A 168 24.68 -0.88 4.55
N SER A 169 25.31 0.28 4.81
CA SER A 169 26.74 0.48 4.60
C SER A 169 27.59 -0.56 5.34
N GLU A 170 27.14 -1.08 6.48
CA GLU A 170 27.81 -2.16 7.20
C GLU A 170 27.92 -3.44 6.36
N GLU A 171 26.92 -3.78 5.53
CA GLU A 171 27.00 -4.91 4.59
C GLU A 171 27.96 -4.61 3.43
N VAL A 172 28.01 -3.35 2.98
CA VAL A 172 28.99 -2.90 2.00
C VAL A 172 30.41 -3.06 2.54
N GLU A 173 30.62 -2.61 3.77
CA GLU A 173 31.89 -2.77 4.45
C GLU A 173 32.18 -4.27 4.65
N LYS A 174 31.24 -5.10 5.10
CA LYS A 174 31.44 -6.58 5.23
C LYS A 174 31.86 -7.22 3.91
N ALA A 175 31.14 -6.90 2.83
CA ALA A 175 31.46 -7.37 1.49
C ALA A 175 32.84 -6.91 1.06
N ALA A 176 33.22 -5.68 1.45
CA ALA A 176 34.54 -5.13 1.22
C ALA A 176 35.58 -5.92 2.01
N ARG A 177 35.35 -6.24 3.30
CA ARG A 177 36.28 -7.06 4.11
C ARG A 177 36.51 -8.44 3.52
N LEU A 178 35.43 -9.08 3.06
CA LEU A 178 35.50 -10.37 2.38
C LEU A 178 36.29 -10.28 1.06
N ALA A 179 36.25 -9.12 0.41
CA ALA A 179 37.13 -8.77 -0.72
C ALA A 179 38.56 -8.39 -0.30
N GLY A 180 38.92 -8.47 0.99
CA GLY A 180 40.21 -8.05 1.54
C GLY A 180 40.29 -6.60 2.02
N LEU A 181 39.15 -5.95 2.32
CA LEU A 181 39.03 -4.52 2.65
C LEU A 181 38.39 -4.32 4.07
N ASN A 182 39.15 -4.51 5.17
CA ASN A 182 38.71 -4.57 6.60
C ASN A 182 37.98 -3.27 7.13
N ASP A 183 36.81 -3.23 7.84
CA ASP A 183 36.64 -3.20 9.34
C ASP A 183 35.17 -3.29 9.95
N GLY A 184 34.75 -4.36 10.70
CA GLY A 184 33.72 -4.35 11.82
C GLY A 184 32.15 -4.61 11.67
N PRO A 185 31.42 -5.25 12.64
CA PRO A 185 30.24 -6.19 12.48
C PRO A 185 28.81 -5.81 13.09
N PRO A 186 27.72 -6.66 13.00
CA PRO A 186 26.24 -6.34 12.92
C PRO A 186 25.20 -6.82 14.03
N LEU A 187 23.85 -6.72 13.79
CA LEU A 187 22.63 -6.94 14.68
C LEU A 187 21.65 -8.14 14.34
N SER A 188 20.37 -8.18 14.88
CA SER A 188 19.20 -9.11 14.57
C SER A 188 17.82 -8.71 15.23
N PRO A 189 16.63 -9.42 15.12
CA PRO A 189 15.88 -10.19 14.03
C PRO A 189 14.28 -10.20 14.05
N GLU A 190 13.63 -10.58 12.93
CA GLU A 190 12.30 -11.27 12.89
C GLU A 190 12.53 -12.79 12.84
N THR A 191 11.86 -13.55 13.73
CA THR A 191 12.51 -14.66 14.43
C THR A 191 12.17 -16.06 13.90
N CYS A 192 13.20 -16.75 13.41
CA CYS A 192 13.35 -18.15 13.80
C CYS A 192 13.36 -18.16 15.33
N VAL A 193 12.65 -19.07 15.95
CA VAL A 193 12.53 -19.01 17.41
C VAL A 193 13.52 -19.99 18.00
N ALA A 194 14.32 -19.49 18.95
CA ALA A 194 15.06 -20.35 19.85
C ALA A 194 14.06 -21.26 20.60
N ALA A 195 14.47 -22.49 20.87
CA ALA A 195 13.68 -23.41 21.67
C ALA A 195 13.47 -22.82 23.09
N PRO A 196 12.22 -22.77 23.60
CA PRO A 196 11.94 -22.30 24.95
C PRO A 196 12.68 -23.16 26.01
N VAL A 197 13.08 -22.54 27.12
CA VAL A 197 13.73 -23.21 28.25
C VAL A 197 12.71 -23.38 29.39
N PRO A 198 12.58 -24.55 30.05
CA PRO A 198 11.84 -24.64 31.30
C PRO A 198 12.51 -23.76 32.35
N THR A 199 11.83 -22.75 32.87
CA THR A 199 12.38 -21.86 33.91
C THR A 199 12.45 -22.60 35.25
N PRO A 200 13.62 -22.77 35.87
CA PRO A 200 13.69 -22.72 37.32
C PRO A 200 13.38 -21.28 37.76
N ASP A 201 12.66 -21.13 38.87
CA ASP A 201 11.97 -19.91 39.31
C ASP A 201 12.65 -18.57 39.01
N ALA A 202 11.81 -17.61 38.60
CA ALA A 202 12.16 -16.24 38.25
C ALA A 202 12.67 -15.45 39.47
N HIS A 203 13.94 -15.57 39.77
CA HIS A 203 14.70 -14.56 40.49
C HIS A 203 15.75 -13.96 39.55
N ALA A 204 16.03 -12.66 39.71
CA ALA A 204 17.16 -12.02 39.04
C ALA A 204 18.42 -12.81 39.43
N HIS A 205 18.95 -13.58 38.49
CA HIS A 205 20.02 -14.54 38.77
C HIS A 205 21.25 -13.75 39.23
N ASN A 206 21.67 -14.00 40.47
CA ASN A 206 22.82 -13.35 41.09
C ASN A 206 24.12 -14.05 40.64
N ARG A 207 25.29 -13.48 40.97
CA ARG A 207 26.61 -14.09 40.62
C ARG A 207 26.75 -15.54 41.09
N GLU A 208 26.03 -15.93 42.15
CA GLU A 208 26.04 -17.29 42.71
C GLU A 208 25.34 -18.30 41.77
N ASP A 209 24.23 -17.92 41.13
CA ASP A 209 23.56 -18.77 40.14
C ASP A 209 24.44 -19.00 38.91
N LEU A 210 25.13 -17.96 38.43
CA LEU A 210 26.07 -18.10 37.32
C LEU A 210 27.20 -19.08 37.65
N ALA A 211 27.79 -18.99 38.85
CA ALA A 211 28.82 -19.92 39.28
C ALA A 211 28.29 -21.36 39.37
N ARG A 212 27.07 -21.55 39.89
CA ARG A 212 26.41 -22.87 39.97
C ARG A 212 26.18 -23.47 38.59
N TYR A 213 25.68 -22.70 37.63
CA TYR A 213 25.45 -23.16 36.26
C TYR A 213 26.76 -23.42 35.51
N GLN A 214 27.79 -22.60 35.72
CA GLN A 214 29.12 -22.86 35.17
C GLN A 214 29.75 -24.13 35.73
N GLN A 215 29.57 -24.41 37.03
CA GLN A 215 30.02 -25.66 37.64
C GLN A 215 29.22 -26.87 37.11
N ALA A 216 27.91 -26.76 36.97
CA ALA A 216 27.10 -27.83 36.37
C ALA A 216 27.47 -28.06 34.90
N ALA A 217 27.76 -27.01 34.16
CA ALA A 217 28.22 -27.11 32.78
C ALA A 217 29.63 -27.75 32.70
N SER A 218 30.53 -27.48 33.66
CA SER A 218 31.87 -28.09 33.68
C SER A 218 31.84 -29.58 34.01
N THR A 219 30.78 -30.08 34.65
CA THR A 219 30.54 -31.52 34.87
C THR A 219 29.76 -32.19 33.73
N GLY A 220 29.50 -31.48 32.62
CA GLY A 220 28.86 -32.04 31.42
C GLY A 220 27.34 -31.89 31.36
N ASN A 221 26.71 -31.13 32.25
CA ASN A 221 25.26 -30.91 32.22
C ASN A 221 24.87 -30.05 31.00
N THR A 222 24.25 -30.67 30.01
CA THR A 222 23.91 -30.03 28.73
C THR A 222 22.78 -29.01 28.85
N GLU A 223 21.89 -29.17 29.83
CA GLU A 223 20.84 -28.19 30.11
C GLU A 223 21.42 -26.94 30.77
N ALA A 224 22.38 -27.10 31.68
CA ALA A 224 23.12 -25.98 32.24
C ALA A 224 23.89 -25.21 31.15
N MET A 225 24.54 -25.94 30.23
CA MET A 225 25.19 -25.32 29.07
C MET A 225 24.17 -24.55 28.20
N ARG A 226 23.02 -25.14 27.89
CA ARG A 226 21.98 -24.46 27.11
C ARG A 226 21.45 -23.21 27.81
N THR A 227 21.16 -23.28 29.09
CA THR A 227 20.67 -22.15 29.89
C THR A 227 21.70 -21.02 29.96
N LEU A 228 22.98 -21.34 30.15
CA LEU A 228 24.07 -20.36 30.04
C LEU A 228 24.08 -19.70 28.65
N GLY A 229 23.92 -20.49 27.59
CA GLY A 229 23.80 -19.97 26.23
C GLY A 229 22.66 -18.97 26.08
N TRP A 230 21.49 -19.29 26.66
CA TRP A 230 20.31 -18.42 26.64
C TRP A 230 20.51 -17.13 27.45
N TRP A 231 21.18 -17.19 28.61
CA TRP A 231 21.51 -15.99 29.38
C TRP A 231 22.42 -15.03 28.61
N TYR A 232 23.48 -15.56 27.99
CA TYR A 232 24.36 -14.74 27.16
C TYR A 232 23.64 -14.21 25.92
N GLN A 233 22.72 -14.97 25.31
CA GLN A 233 21.94 -14.51 24.17
C GLN A 233 21.00 -13.34 24.53
N ASN A 234 20.39 -13.35 25.72
CA ASN A 234 19.36 -12.38 26.11
C ASN A 234 19.85 -11.32 27.12
N GLY A 235 21.12 -11.36 27.52
CA GLY A 235 21.66 -10.49 28.57
C GLY A 235 20.99 -10.70 29.94
N SER A 236 20.49 -11.90 30.22
CA SER A 236 19.75 -12.20 31.45
C SER A 236 20.71 -12.56 32.59
N GLY A 237 21.01 -11.60 33.47
CA GLY A 237 21.95 -11.78 34.58
C GLY A 237 23.44 -11.73 34.18
N VAL A 238 23.72 -11.57 32.89
CA VAL A 238 25.06 -11.38 32.30
C VAL A 238 25.00 -10.33 31.18
N THR A 239 26.12 -9.73 30.79
CA THR A 239 26.17 -8.90 29.58
C THR A 239 25.84 -9.77 28.35
N GLN A 240 24.98 -9.26 27.46
CA GLN A 240 24.63 -9.95 26.23
C GLN A 240 25.89 -10.20 25.39
N ASP A 241 26.08 -11.45 24.98
CA ASP A 241 27.23 -11.91 24.20
C ASP A 241 26.84 -13.12 23.35
N PHE A 242 26.57 -12.89 22.06
CA PHE A 242 26.19 -13.97 21.15
C PHE A 242 27.33 -14.96 20.86
N ALA A 243 28.59 -14.55 21.00
CA ALA A 243 29.71 -15.47 20.84
C ALA A 243 29.77 -16.46 22.01
N GLN A 244 29.63 -15.99 23.25
CA GLN A 244 29.50 -16.87 24.41
C GLN A 244 28.23 -17.74 24.33
N ALA A 245 27.11 -17.17 23.88
CA ALA A 245 25.88 -17.93 23.66
C ALA A 245 26.12 -19.10 22.71
N ARG A 246 26.76 -18.84 21.56
CA ARG A 246 27.13 -19.85 20.57
C ARG A 246 28.05 -20.91 21.14
N GLU A 247 29.08 -20.53 21.90
CA GLU A 247 30.01 -21.47 22.51
C GLU A 247 29.31 -22.45 23.45
N TRP A 248 28.42 -21.93 24.30
CA TRP A 248 27.64 -22.75 25.21
C TRP A 248 26.60 -23.63 24.50
N TYR A 249 25.89 -23.09 23.51
CA TYR A 249 24.99 -23.88 22.69
C TYR A 249 25.72 -24.96 21.89
N ARG A 250 26.91 -24.67 21.36
CA ARG A 250 27.74 -25.65 20.65
C ARG A 250 28.14 -26.80 21.56
N LYS A 251 28.66 -26.53 22.76
CA LYS A 251 29.00 -27.57 23.73
C LYS A 251 27.79 -28.45 24.08
N ALA A 252 26.64 -27.81 24.32
CA ALA A 252 25.40 -28.53 24.61
C ALA A 252 24.92 -29.37 23.41
N ALA A 253 24.98 -28.81 22.19
CA ALA A 253 24.55 -29.46 20.96
C ALA A 253 25.46 -30.65 20.59
N GLU A 254 26.78 -30.50 20.73
CA GLU A 254 27.77 -31.57 20.54
C GLU A 254 27.60 -32.70 21.57
N ALA A 255 27.14 -32.36 22.78
CA ALA A 255 26.75 -33.31 23.81
C ALA A 255 25.31 -33.86 23.67
N GLY A 256 24.63 -33.57 22.56
CA GLY A 256 23.34 -34.18 22.21
C GLY A 256 22.07 -33.42 22.64
N ASN A 257 22.18 -32.19 23.16
CA ASN A 257 21.00 -31.40 23.54
C ASN A 257 20.29 -30.81 22.31
N ALA A 258 19.09 -31.32 22.01
CA ALA A 258 18.34 -30.96 20.80
C ALA A 258 17.81 -29.51 20.79
N ALA A 259 17.43 -28.98 21.95
CA ALA A 259 17.03 -27.58 22.09
C ALA A 259 18.22 -26.64 21.86
N ALA A 260 19.42 -27.02 22.32
CA ALA A 260 20.65 -26.29 22.03
C ALA A 260 21.05 -26.37 20.55
N MET A 261 20.81 -27.51 19.87
CA MET A 261 20.97 -27.60 18.41
C MET A 261 20.05 -26.60 17.70
N THR A 262 18.79 -26.49 18.12
CA THR A 262 17.86 -25.48 17.57
C THR A 262 18.35 -24.06 17.84
N ASN A 263 18.81 -23.75 19.05
CA ASN A 263 19.31 -22.42 19.39
C ASN A 263 20.60 -22.07 18.63
N LEU A 264 21.48 -23.05 18.43
CA LEU A 264 22.68 -22.87 17.62
C LEU A 264 22.33 -22.65 16.15
N GLY A 265 21.40 -23.43 15.60
CA GLY A 265 20.87 -23.23 14.26
C GLY A 265 20.26 -21.83 14.11
N TYR A 266 19.56 -21.34 15.13
CA TYR A 266 19.02 -19.98 15.17
C TYR A 266 20.10 -18.89 15.13
N LEU A 267 21.21 -19.08 15.85
CA LEU A 267 22.32 -18.12 15.77
C LEU A 267 22.90 -18.04 14.35
N TYR A 268 23.06 -19.18 13.67
CA TYR A 268 23.49 -19.22 12.27
C TYR A 268 22.44 -18.64 11.31
N ASP A 269 21.15 -18.92 11.53
CA ASP A 269 20.04 -18.40 10.73
C ASP A 269 19.97 -16.87 10.77
N LYS A 270 20.26 -16.25 11.92
CA LYS A 270 20.21 -14.80 12.10
C LYS A 270 21.55 -14.09 12.01
N GLY A 271 22.66 -14.82 11.87
CA GLY A 271 23.99 -14.21 11.92
C GLY A 271 24.33 -13.60 13.28
N LEU A 272 23.84 -14.21 14.36
CA LEU A 272 24.01 -13.72 15.72
C LEU A 272 25.29 -14.28 16.36
N GLY A 273 26.32 -13.45 16.49
CA GLY A 273 27.64 -13.88 17.00
C GLY A 273 28.41 -14.79 16.02
N VAL A 274 27.92 -14.88 14.77
CA VAL A 274 28.49 -15.61 13.63
C VAL A 274 28.10 -14.88 12.34
N THR A 275 28.82 -15.12 11.25
CA THR A 275 28.28 -14.78 9.92
C THR A 275 27.02 -15.62 9.66
N GLN A 276 25.98 -15.01 9.11
CA GLN A 276 24.76 -15.73 8.74
C GLN A 276 25.10 -16.88 7.79
N ASP A 277 24.62 -18.07 8.11
CA ASP A 277 24.90 -19.27 7.33
C ASP A 277 23.70 -20.22 7.39
N TYR A 278 22.88 -20.17 6.34
CA TYR A 278 21.72 -21.06 6.21
C TYR A 278 22.11 -22.53 6.04
N THR A 279 23.33 -22.84 5.59
CA THR A 279 23.80 -24.23 5.50
C THR A 279 24.05 -24.79 6.90
N GLN A 280 24.71 -24.01 7.76
CA GLN A 280 24.91 -24.38 9.17
C GLN A 280 23.59 -24.37 9.95
N ALA A 281 22.73 -23.38 9.73
CA ALA A 281 21.40 -23.34 10.34
C ALA A 281 20.61 -24.60 10.01
N ARG A 282 20.54 -24.97 8.72
CA ARG A 282 19.89 -26.21 8.28
C ARG A 282 20.50 -27.43 8.91
N TYR A 283 21.82 -27.55 8.92
CA TYR A 283 22.52 -28.68 9.52
C TYR A 283 22.11 -28.90 10.99
N TRP A 284 22.07 -27.82 11.77
CA TRP A 284 21.69 -27.90 13.17
C TRP A 284 20.19 -28.11 13.38
N TYR A 285 19.33 -27.53 12.55
CA TYR A 285 17.90 -27.79 12.58
C TYR A 285 17.56 -29.23 12.15
N GLU A 286 18.23 -29.79 11.15
CA GLU A 286 18.09 -31.20 10.76
C GLU A 286 18.52 -32.12 11.90
N LYS A 287 19.64 -31.83 12.57
CA LYS A 287 20.04 -32.57 13.76
C LYS A 287 19.02 -32.48 14.89
N ALA A 288 18.53 -31.28 15.19
CA ALA A 288 17.51 -31.07 16.21
C ALA A 288 16.22 -31.83 15.87
N ALA A 289 15.76 -31.74 14.62
CA ALA A 289 14.58 -32.42 14.12
C ALA A 289 14.72 -33.95 14.18
N ASN A 290 15.89 -34.49 13.83
CA ASN A 290 16.19 -35.92 13.95
C ASN A 290 16.26 -36.38 15.42
N ALA A 291 16.60 -35.49 16.34
CA ALA A 291 16.56 -35.71 17.78
C ALA A 291 15.16 -35.50 18.40
N GLY A 292 14.13 -35.20 17.58
CA GLY A 292 12.75 -35.05 18.03
C GLY A 292 12.36 -33.65 18.51
N GLU A 293 13.20 -32.63 18.33
CA GLU A 293 12.93 -31.27 18.81
C GLU A 293 11.88 -30.55 17.95
N PRO A 294 10.68 -30.23 18.50
CA PRO A 294 9.57 -29.69 17.71
C PRO A 294 9.87 -28.33 17.08
N MET A 295 10.62 -27.46 17.77
CA MET A 295 11.01 -26.16 17.21
C MET A 295 12.03 -26.31 16.08
N GLY A 296 12.96 -27.27 16.18
CA GLY A 296 13.88 -27.61 15.09
C GLY A 296 13.13 -28.09 13.84
N MET A 297 12.10 -28.93 14.01
CA MET A 297 11.21 -29.35 12.91
C MET A 297 10.47 -28.16 12.27
N ASN A 298 9.90 -27.26 13.09
CA ASN A 298 9.23 -26.06 12.58
C ASN A 298 10.20 -25.15 11.79
N ASN A 299 11.39 -24.89 12.35
CA ASN A 299 12.38 -24.03 11.70
C ASN A 299 12.89 -24.65 10.39
N LEU A 300 13.06 -25.97 10.34
CA LEU A 300 13.38 -26.67 9.10
C LEU A 300 12.24 -26.53 8.06
N GLY A 301 10.98 -26.60 8.50
CA GLY A 301 9.82 -26.30 7.64
C GLY A 301 9.86 -24.89 7.07
N LEU A 302 10.24 -23.88 7.89
CA LEU A 302 10.40 -22.50 7.44
C LEU A 302 11.51 -22.36 6.38
N MET A 303 12.61 -23.09 6.52
CA MET A 303 13.67 -23.08 5.50
C MET A 303 13.16 -23.54 4.14
N TYR A 304 12.36 -24.61 4.10
CA TYR A 304 11.74 -25.08 2.85
C TYR A 304 10.64 -24.14 2.34
N GLN A 305 9.85 -23.52 3.23
CA GLN A 305 8.83 -22.54 2.85
C GLN A 305 9.43 -21.33 2.11
N TYR A 306 10.57 -20.82 2.57
CA TYR A 306 11.18 -19.60 2.02
C TYR A 306 12.37 -19.86 1.08
N GLY A 307 12.84 -21.11 0.97
CA GLY A 307 14.02 -21.44 0.20
C GLY A 307 15.34 -20.95 0.84
N TRP A 308 15.41 -20.90 2.17
CA TRP A 308 16.63 -20.49 2.88
C TRP A 308 17.62 -21.66 2.96
N GLY A 309 18.74 -21.56 2.26
CA GLY A 309 19.75 -22.64 2.21
C GLY A 309 19.28 -23.94 1.54
N VAL A 310 18.09 -23.92 0.94
CA VAL A 310 17.45 -25.02 0.18
C VAL A 310 16.64 -24.44 -0.98
N THR A 311 16.27 -25.27 -1.96
CA THR A 311 15.24 -24.87 -2.94
C THR A 311 13.89 -24.76 -2.23
N GLN A 312 13.10 -23.73 -2.54
CA GLN A 312 11.76 -23.56 -1.98
C GLN A 312 10.89 -24.77 -2.34
N ASP A 313 10.27 -25.38 -1.34
CA ASP A 313 9.45 -26.58 -1.49
C ASP A 313 8.37 -26.64 -0.39
N TYR A 314 7.12 -26.34 -0.76
CA TYR A 314 6.00 -26.39 0.16
C TYR A 314 5.60 -27.81 0.60
N ALA A 315 5.90 -28.84 -0.19
CA ALA A 315 5.61 -30.22 0.20
C ALA A 315 6.59 -30.68 1.30
N GLN A 316 7.86 -30.28 1.21
CA GLN A 316 8.82 -30.49 2.31
C GLN A 316 8.47 -29.65 3.54
N ALA A 317 8.08 -28.38 3.34
CA ALA A 317 7.61 -27.53 4.45
C ALA A 317 6.42 -28.19 5.18
N HIS A 318 5.43 -28.68 4.43
CA HIS A 318 4.30 -29.44 4.97
C HIS A 318 4.75 -30.65 5.79
N ALA A 319 5.62 -31.49 5.24
CA ALA A 319 6.10 -32.68 5.92
C ALA A 319 6.79 -32.35 7.26
N TRP A 320 7.58 -31.27 7.32
CA TRP A 320 8.25 -30.85 8.54
C TRP A 320 7.31 -30.18 9.53
N TYR A 321 6.38 -29.33 9.09
CA TYR A 321 5.35 -28.78 9.96
C TYR A 321 4.43 -29.86 10.52
N GLN A 322 4.12 -30.90 9.74
CA GLN A 322 3.33 -32.05 10.19
C GLN A 322 4.03 -32.79 11.33
N LYS A 323 5.34 -33.02 11.21
CA LYS A 323 6.15 -33.60 12.30
C LYS A 323 6.18 -32.69 13.52
N ALA A 324 6.40 -31.39 13.34
CA ALA A 324 6.41 -30.41 14.42
C ALA A 324 5.07 -30.37 15.17
N ALA A 325 3.95 -30.36 14.43
CA ALA A 325 2.60 -30.34 14.98
C ALA A 325 2.25 -31.62 15.75
N VAL A 326 2.64 -32.79 15.23
CA VAL A 326 2.50 -34.07 15.95
C VAL A 326 3.31 -34.06 17.25
N ALA A 327 4.46 -33.39 17.25
CA ALA A 327 5.29 -33.19 18.45
C ALA A 327 4.82 -32.01 19.35
N GLY A 328 3.63 -31.46 19.10
CA GLY A 328 3.00 -30.45 19.97
C GLY A 328 3.41 -29.00 19.68
N ASN A 329 4.12 -28.72 18.58
CA ASN A 329 4.55 -27.36 18.26
C ASN A 329 3.40 -26.49 17.74
N ALA A 330 3.01 -25.47 18.50
CA ALA A 330 1.91 -24.57 18.15
C ALA A 330 2.17 -23.76 16.86
N TRP A 331 3.42 -23.39 16.56
CA TRP A 331 3.79 -22.71 15.31
C TRP A 331 3.68 -23.65 14.11
N GLY A 332 4.13 -24.90 14.23
CA GLY A 332 3.97 -25.94 13.23
C GLY A 332 2.50 -26.22 12.93
N MET A 333 1.64 -26.28 13.96
CA MET A 333 0.18 -26.38 13.78
C MET A 333 -0.39 -25.17 13.01
N LYS A 334 -0.03 -23.94 13.39
CA LYS A 334 -0.46 -22.72 12.68
C LYS A 334 -0.01 -22.73 11.22
N ASN A 335 1.24 -23.13 10.96
CA ASN A 335 1.81 -23.16 9.62
C ASN A 335 1.16 -24.25 8.74
N LEU A 336 0.80 -25.40 9.30
CA LEU A 336 -0.06 -26.37 8.59
C LEU A 336 -1.41 -25.78 8.24
N GLY A 337 -2.04 -25.08 9.18
CA GLY A 337 -3.31 -24.40 8.94
C GLY A 337 -3.21 -23.47 7.72
N TRP A 338 -2.12 -22.72 7.63
CA TRP A 338 -1.84 -21.83 6.50
C TRP A 338 -1.63 -22.58 5.17
N LEU A 339 -0.85 -23.67 5.16
CA LEU A 339 -0.62 -24.45 3.94
C LEU A 339 -1.93 -25.04 3.37
N TYR A 340 -2.79 -25.57 4.24
CA TYR A 340 -4.10 -26.08 3.82
C TYR A 340 -5.05 -24.96 3.38
N ARG A 341 -5.02 -23.79 4.02
CA ARG A 341 -5.86 -22.63 3.67
C ARG A 341 -5.56 -22.12 2.27
N ASP A 342 -4.28 -22.05 1.90
CA ASP A 342 -3.85 -21.45 0.63
C ASP A 342 -3.55 -22.51 -0.46
N GLY A 343 -3.60 -23.81 -0.12
CA GLY A 343 -3.32 -24.91 -1.05
C GLY A 343 -1.84 -24.97 -1.48
N LEU A 344 -0.94 -24.70 -0.55
CA LEU A 344 0.50 -24.62 -0.80
C LEU A 344 1.18 -25.96 -0.47
N GLY A 345 1.65 -26.66 -1.49
CA GLY A 345 2.26 -28.00 -1.34
C GLY A 345 1.26 -29.12 -1.02
N VAL A 346 -0.01 -28.78 -0.81
CA VAL A 346 -1.14 -29.69 -0.58
C VAL A 346 -2.40 -29.15 -1.26
N ALA A 347 -3.42 -30.00 -1.44
CA ALA A 347 -4.72 -29.52 -1.90
C ALA A 347 -5.32 -28.56 -0.87
N GLN A 348 -5.95 -27.48 -1.35
CA GLN A 348 -6.63 -26.53 -0.48
C GLN A 348 -7.76 -27.22 0.29
N ASP A 349 -7.75 -27.06 1.60
CA ASP A 349 -8.74 -27.64 2.51
C ASP A 349 -8.96 -26.71 3.71
N TYR A 350 -10.02 -25.92 3.64
CA TYR A 350 -10.37 -25.00 4.72
C TYR A 350 -10.83 -25.72 6.00
N GLN A 351 -11.35 -26.94 5.91
CA GLN A 351 -11.77 -27.68 7.09
C GLN A 351 -10.53 -28.12 7.89
N LEU A 352 -9.54 -28.71 7.23
CA LEU A 352 -8.26 -29.06 7.84
C LEU A 352 -7.51 -27.82 8.33
N ALA A 353 -7.54 -26.72 7.57
CA ALA A 353 -6.94 -25.46 8.00
C ALA A 353 -7.50 -25.01 9.36
N ARG A 354 -8.84 -24.97 9.49
CA ARG A 354 -9.52 -24.63 10.74
C ARG A 354 -9.12 -25.56 11.88
N GLU A 355 -9.13 -26.88 11.66
CA GLU A 355 -8.78 -27.86 12.69
C GLU A 355 -7.35 -27.66 13.21
N TRP A 356 -6.40 -27.34 12.32
CA TRP A 356 -5.03 -27.03 12.71
C TRP A 356 -4.89 -25.71 13.44
N TYR A 357 -5.60 -24.67 13.02
CA TYR A 357 -5.63 -23.41 13.76
C TYR A 357 -6.29 -23.54 15.14
N GLU A 358 -7.35 -24.35 15.28
CA GLU A 358 -7.97 -24.65 16.58
C GLU A 358 -6.98 -25.34 17.52
N LYS A 359 -6.25 -26.35 17.02
CA LYS A 359 -5.19 -27.00 17.79
C LYS A 359 -4.08 -26.02 18.17
N ALA A 360 -3.64 -25.17 17.24
CA ALA A 360 -2.62 -24.15 17.50
C ALA A 360 -3.07 -23.14 18.55
N ALA A 361 -4.33 -22.68 18.49
CA ALA A 361 -4.92 -21.76 19.46
C ALA A 361 -5.02 -22.37 20.86
N VAL A 362 -5.42 -23.65 20.96
CA VAL A 362 -5.41 -24.40 22.23
C VAL A 362 -3.99 -24.56 22.77
N ALA A 363 -3.01 -24.73 21.90
CA ALA A 363 -1.58 -24.76 22.25
C ALA A 363 -0.97 -23.37 22.51
N GLY A 364 -1.79 -22.31 22.57
CA GLY A 364 -1.37 -20.96 22.94
C GLY A 364 -0.85 -20.09 21.79
N ASN A 365 -1.00 -20.50 20.53
CA ASN A 365 -0.63 -19.64 19.39
C ASN A 365 -1.69 -18.55 19.20
N VAL A 366 -1.31 -17.31 19.55
CA VAL A 366 -2.18 -16.14 19.48
C VAL A 366 -2.54 -15.79 18.03
N SER A 367 -1.58 -15.87 17.09
CA SER A 367 -1.85 -15.58 15.67
C SER A 367 -2.87 -16.55 15.06
N ALA A 368 -2.89 -17.82 15.49
CA ALA A 368 -3.89 -18.79 15.07
C ALA A 368 -5.30 -18.43 15.54
N MET A 369 -5.45 -17.76 16.69
CA MET A 369 -6.74 -17.23 17.13
C MET A 369 -7.25 -16.15 16.16
N THR A 370 -6.35 -15.28 15.68
CA THR A 370 -6.68 -14.27 14.67
C THR A 370 -7.03 -14.90 13.32
N ASP A 371 -6.29 -15.91 12.88
CA ASP A 371 -6.59 -16.66 11.65
C ASP A 371 -7.97 -17.35 11.74
N LEU A 372 -8.34 -17.93 12.89
CA LEU A 372 -9.68 -18.48 13.13
C LEU A 372 -10.77 -17.42 13.03
N GLY A 373 -10.55 -16.27 13.69
CA GLY A 373 -11.47 -15.14 13.61
C GLY A 373 -11.73 -14.72 12.15
N TRP A 374 -10.69 -14.69 11.34
CA TRP A 374 -10.77 -14.36 9.92
C TRP A 374 -11.53 -15.42 9.10
N MET A 375 -11.30 -16.72 9.37
CA MET A 375 -12.05 -17.79 8.72
C MET A 375 -13.55 -17.70 9.01
N TYR A 376 -13.94 -17.43 10.25
CA TYR A 376 -15.35 -17.22 10.64
C TYR A 376 -15.93 -15.96 9.99
N GLN A 377 -15.16 -14.88 9.92
CA GLN A 377 -15.58 -13.63 9.27
C GLN A 377 -15.80 -13.80 7.76
N LYS A 378 -15.00 -14.64 7.10
CA LYS A 378 -15.06 -14.86 5.64
C LYS A 378 -15.92 -16.07 5.22
N GLY A 379 -16.27 -16.96 6.15
CA GLY A 379 -17.00 -18.19 5.85
C GLY A 379 -16.15 -19.21 5.06
N LEU A 380 -14.86 -19.32 5.37
CA LEU A 380 -13.94 -20.20 4.65
C LEU A 380 -13.92 -21.60 5.28
N GLY A 381 -14.53 -22.58 4.60
CA GLY A 381 -14.68 -23.95 5.12
C GLY A 381 -15.68 -24.10 6.26
N ILE A 382 -16.41 -23.03 6.58
CA ILE A 382 -17.42 -22.95 7.63
C ILE A 382 -18.47 -21.92 7.23
N THR A 383 -19.68 -22.05 7.78
CA THR A 383 -20.70 -21.00 7.64
C THR A 383 -20.15 -19.70 8.23
N GLN A 384 -20.29 -18.60 7.50
CA GLN A 384 -19.89 -17.28 7.97
C GLN A 384 -20.61 -16.95 9.29
N ASP A 385 -19.83 -16.60 10.31
CA ASP A 385 -20.35 -16.26 11.63
C ASP A 385 -19.49 -15.15 12.25
N TYR A 386 -19.99 -13.92 12.17
CA TYR A 386 -19.33 -12.77 12.73
C TYR A 386 -19.28 -12.77 14.27
N ALA A 387 -20.21 -13.44 14.95
CA ALA A 387 -20.19 -13.55 16.39
C ALA A 387 -19.01 -14.42 16.84
N GLN A 388 -18.82 -15.58 16.20
CA GLN A 388 -17.64 -16.42 16.44
C GLN A 388 -16.34 -15.71 16.06
N ALA A 389 -16.33 -14.98 14.94
CA ALA A 389 -15.17 -14.16 14.55
C ALA A 389 -14.77 -13.16 15.65
N ARG A 390 -15.77 -12.45 16.19
CA ARG A 390 -15.59 -11.50 17.30
C ARG A 390 -15.02 -12.17 18.54
N GLU A 391 -15.52 -13.35 18.90
CA GLU A 391 -15.04 -14.09 20.07
C GLU A 391 -13.56 -14.48 19.94
N TRP A 392 -13.13 -14.94 18.77
CA TRP A 392 -11.75 -15.28 18.51
C TRP A 392 -10.83 -14.07 18.45
N TYR A 393 -11.23 -12.99 17.75
CA TYR A 393 -10.47 -11.75 17.74
C TYR A 393 -10.34 -11.14 19.14
N ARG A 394 -11.39 -11.21 19.96
CA ARG A 394 -11.33 -10.74 21.35
C ARG A 394 -10.31 -11.50 22.18
N LYS A 395 -10.27 -12.84 22.06
CA LYS A 395 -9.27 -13.66 22.75
C LYS A 395 -7.84 -13.30 22.30
N ALA A 396 -7.63 -13.15 20.99
CA ALA A 396 -6.34 -12.77 20.44
C ALA A 396 -5.89 -11.37 20.89
N ALA A 397 -6.78 -10.38 20.81
CA ALA A 397 -6.52 -9.01 21.24
C ALA A 397 -6.21 -8.91 22.74
N GLN A 398 -6.92 -9.68 23.58
CA GLN A 398 -6.64 -9.78 25.02
C GLN A 398 -5.27 -10.41 25.32
N ALA A 399 -4.78 -11.28 24.42
CA ALA A 399 -3.44 -11.84 24.47
C ALA A 399 -2.37 -10.95 23.79
N GLY A 400 -2.73 -9.73 23.37
CA GLY A 400 -1.82 -8.74 22.80
C GLY A 400 -1.70 -8.77 21.27
N ASP A 401 -2.55 -9.51 20.55
CA ASP A 401 -2.52 -9.53 19.09
C ASP A 401 -3.03 -8.21 18.49
N VAL A 402 -2.11 -7.45 17.90
CA VAL A 402 -2.41 -6.15 17.32
C VAL A 402 -3.33 -6.25 16.08
N PRO A 403 -3.12 -7.19 15.13
CA PRO A 403 -4.04 -7.38 14.01
C PRO A 403 -5.48 -7.70 14.45
N ALA A 404 -5.65 -8.51 15.51
CA ALA A 404 -6.97 -8.79 16.06
C ALA A 404 -7.66 -7.55 16.65
N MET A 405 -6.91 -6.62 17.25
CA MET A 405 -7.48 -5.34 17.73
C MET A 405 -8.09 -4.57 16.56
N THR A 406 -7.39 -4.45 15.43
CA THR A 406 -7.92 -3.79 14.22
C THR A 406 -9.14 -4.52 13.67
N ASN A 407 -9.12 -5.85 13.61
CA ASN A 407 -10.26 -6.64 13.12
C ASN A 407 -11.48 -6.53 14.06
N LEU A 408 -11.27 -6.50 15.37
CA LEU A 408 -12.34 -6.32 16.34
C LEU A 408 -12.96 -4.92 16.23
N GLY A 409 -12.13 -3.89 16.06
CA GLY A 409 -12.60 -2.54 15.76
C GLY A 409 -13.48 -2.50 14.50
N TYR A 410 -13.10 -3.23 13.45
CA TYR A 410 -13.88 -3.34 12.22
C TYR A 410 -15.26 -3.99 12.42
N LEU A 411 -15.36 -5.04 13.23
CA LEU A 411 -16.66 -5.66 13.53
C LEU A 411 -17.61 -4.69 14.25
N TYR A 412 -17.10 -3.89 15.18
CA TYR A 412 -17.89 -2.86 15.85
C TYR A 412 -18.25 -1.68 14.95
N ASP A 413 -17.32 -1.23 14.09
CA ASP A 413 -17.55 -0.16 13.10
C ASP A 413 -18.64 -0.55 12.11
N LYS A 414 -18.66 -1.80 11.65
CA LYS A 414 -19.64 -2.28 10.66
C LYS A 414 -20.89 -2.93 11.26
N GLY A 415 -20.95 -3.12 12.58
CA GLY A 415 -22.06 -3.83 13.23
C GLY A 415 -22.19 -5.29 12.77
N LEU A 416 -21.06 -5.97 12.58
CA LEU A 416 -21.01 -7.34 12.09
C LEU A 416 -20.91 -8.31 13.26
N GLY A 417 -21.95 -9.11 13.50
CA GLY A 417 -22.00 -10.05 14.65
C GLY A 417 -22.16 -9.35 16.01
N VAL A 418 -22.38 -8.04 15.99
CA VAL A 418 -22.63 -7.19 17.16
C VAL A 418 -23.39 -5.94 16.70
N ALA A 419 -24.12 -5.28 17.61
CA ALA A 419 -24.68 -3.97 17.29
C ALA A 419 -23.54 -2.99 16.94
N GLN A 420 -23.75 -2.15 15.93
CA GLN A 420 -22.77 -1.14 15.54
C GLN A 420 -22.48 -0.22 16.72
N ASP A 421 -21.20 -0.06 17.05
CA ASP A 421 -20.75 0.74 18.18
C ASP A 421 -19.43 1.42 17.81
N PHE A 422 -19.53 2.66 17.34
CA PHE A 422 -18.36 3.44 16.95
C PHE A 422 -17.44 3.75 18.14
N ALA A 423 -17.95 3.84 19.37
CA ALA A 423 -17.12 4.11 20.53
C ALA A 423 -16.23 2.91 20.86
N GLN A 424 -16.76 1.69 20.75
CA GLN A 424 -15.95 0.47 20.86
C GLN A 424 -14.96 0.34 19.71
N ALA A 425 -15.38 0.65 18.47
CA ALA A 425 -14.48 0.63 17.32
C ALA A 425 -13.28 1.57 17.53
N VAL A 426 -13.51 2.80 17.97
CA VAL A 426 -12.46 3.78 18.30
C VAL A 426 -11.52 3.24 19.37
N ARG A 427 -12.03 2.62 20.44
CA ARG A 427 -11.19 2.06 21.51
C ARG A 427 -10.23 1.00 20.97
N TRP A 428 -10.71 0.07 20.15
CA TRP A 428 -9.87 -0.98 19.57
C TRP A 428 -8.90 -0.46 18.52
N TYR A 429 -9.34 0.46 17.65
CA TYR A 429 -8.44 1.12 16.69
C TYR A 429 -7.36 1.95 17.39
N GLN A 430 -7.69 2.62 18.50
CA GLN A 430 -6.70 3.36 19.30
C GLN A 430 -5.64 2.43 19.88
N GLN A 431 -6.03 1.29 20.47
CA GLN A 431 -5.06 0.31 20.97
C GLN A 431 -4.14 -0.22 19.86
N ALA A 432 -4.71 -0.52 18.68
CA ALA A 432 -3.92 -0.93 17.53
C ALA A 432 -2.98 0.17 17.03
N ALA A 433 -3.45 1.42 16.99
CA ALA A 433 -2.67 2.58 16.56
C ALA A 433 -1.52 2.89 17.54
N ASP A 434 -1.77 2.79 18.85
CA ASP A 434 -0.76 2.98 19.90
C ASP A 434 0.32 1.89 19.85
N ALA A 435 -0.05 0.68 19.43
CA ALA A 435 0.87 -0.42 19.17
C ALA A 435 1.61 -0.32 17.81
N GLY A 436 1.42 0.75 17.05
CA GLY A 436 2.14 0.99 15.80
C GLY A 436 1.48 0.43 14.53
N GLU A 437 0.25 -0.10 14.59
CA GLU A 437 -0.36 -0.77 13.44
C GLU A 437 -0.93 0.22 12.41
N PRO A 438 -0.49 0.19 11.14
CA PRO A 438 -0.85 1.21 10.17
C PRO A 438 -2.34 1.24 9.80
N ASN A 439 -3.04 0.11 9.77
CA ASN A 439 -4.48 0.09 9.46
C ASN A 439 -5.33 0.62 10.63
N GLY A 440 -4.93 0.36 11.87
CA GLY A 440 -5.51 0.90 13.09
C GLY A 440 -5.37 2.41 13.12
N MET A 441 -4.18 2.94 12.84
CA MET A 441 -3.94 4.37 12.67
C MET A 441 -4.84 4.98 11.58
N ARG A 442 -4.89 4.36 10.39
CA ARG A 442 -5.77 4.82 9.29
C ARG A 442 -7.23 4.82 9.70
N ASN A 443 -7.72 3.72 10.29
CA ASN A 443 -9.12 3.59 10.67
C ASN A 443 -9.49 4.61 11.75
N LEU A 444 -8.61 4.83 12.73
CA LEU A 444 -8.79 5.86 13.74
C LEU A 444 -8.84 7.26 13.10
N GLY A 445 -7.96 7.53 12.12
CA GLY A 445 -8.01 8.76 11.33
C GLY A 445 -9.36 8.96 10.64
N LEU A 446 -9.94 7.90 10.08
CA LEU A 446 -11.28 7.93 9.47
C LEU A 446 -12.38 8.21 10.50
N MET A 447 -12.29 7.63 11.70
CA MET A 447 -13.25 7.91 12.77
C MET A 447 -13.27 9.40 13.13
N TYR A 448 -12.10 10.04 13.21
CA TYR A 448 -11.98 11.49 13.44
C TYR A 448 -12.40 12.33 12.23
N GLU A 449 -12.11 11.90 11.00
CA GLU A 449 -12.52 12.60 9.77
C GLU A 449 -14.04 12.68 9.67
N CYS A 450 -14.74 11.60 10.01
CA CYS A 450 -16.19 11.49 9.91
C CYS A 450 -16.94 11.84 11.21
N GLY A 451 -16.25 11.97 12.35
CA GLY A 451 -16.89 12.19 13.65
C GLY A 451 -17.68 10.98 14.16
N TRP A 452 -17.25 9.76 13.81
CA TRP A 452 -17.92 8.54 14.24
C TRP A 452 -17.36 8.07 15.57
N GLY A 453 -18.18 8.07 16.62
CA GLY A 453 -17.76 7.66 17.98
C GLY A 453 -16.80 8.62 18.68
N VAL A 454 -16.39 9.70 18.01
CA VAL A 454 -15.53 10.79 18.50
C VAL A 454 -16.02 12.12 17.94
N THR A 455 -15.63 13.23 18.56
CA THR A 455 -15.83 14.56 17.99
C THR A 455 -15.06 14.69 16.67
N GLN A 456 -15.73 15.13 15.60
CA GLN A 456 -15.10 15.31 14.29
C GLN A 456 -13.92 16.28 14.39
N SER A 457 -12.77 15.87 13.85
CA SER A 457 -11.55 16.68 13.82
C SER A 457 -10.69 16.30 12.63
N HIS A 458 -10.64 17.18 11.62
CA HIS A 458 -9.76 16.98 10.47
C HIS A 458 -8.28 17.11 10.84
N ASP A 459 -7.93 17.93 11.85
CA ASP A 459 -6.56 18.04 12.35
C ASP A 459 -6.09 16.72 12.97
N THR A 460 -6.90 16.10 13.81
CA THR A 460 -6.58 14.81 14.44
C THR A 460 -6.57 13.68 13.41
N ALA A 461 -7.51 13.70 12.45
CA ALA A 461 -7.51 12.75 11.33
C ALA A 461 -6.20 12.84 10.52
N ARG A 462 -5.78 14.06 10.18
CA ARG A 462 -4.51 14.35 9.48
C ARG A 462 -3.31 13.79 10.23
N GLU A 463 -3.22 13.98 11.54
CA GLU A 463 -2.12 13.45 12.36
C GLU A 463 -2.04 11.92 12.31
N TRP A 464 -3.18 11.22 12.44
CA TRP A 464 -3.22 9.77 12.36
C TRP A 464 -2.93 9.26 10.95
N TYR A 465 -3.46 9.91 9.92
CA TYR A 465 -3.13 9.59 8.53
C TYR A 465 -1.65 9.82 8.23
N GLN A 466 -1.02 10.87 8.78
CA GLN A 466 0.41 11.11 8.64
C GLN A 466 1.22 9.97 9.25
N LYS A 467 0.89 9.52 10.48
CA LYS A 467 1.55 8.38 11.12
C LYS A 467 1.39 7.10 10.30
N ALA A 468 0.16 6.80 9.85
CA ALA A 468 -0.12 5.64 9.00
C ALA A 468 0.62 5.70 7.66
N ALA A 469 0.68 6.88 7.02
CA ALA A 469 1.38 7.10 5.76
C ALA A 469 2.91 7.02 5.92
N SER A 470 3.47 7.43 7.05
CA SER A 470 4.88 7.22 7.38
C SER A 470 5.20 5.73 7.59
N ALA A 471 4.24 4.96 8.10
CA ALA A 471 4.34 3.50 8.24
C ALA A 471 3.94 2.72 6.96
N GLY A 472 3.84 3.39 5.80
CA GLY A 472 3.61 2.74 4.50
C GLY A 472 2.15 2.47 4.12
N ASN A 473 1.16 2.96 4.87
CA ASN A 473 -0.25 2.74 4.53
C ASN A 473 -0.68 3.59 3.31
N ALA A 474 -0.81 2.97 2.15
CA ALA A 474 -1.14 3.66 0.89
C ALA A 474 -2.53 4.31 0.90
N LEU A 475 -3.51 3.68 1.54
CA LEU A 475 -4.85 4.26 1.71
C LEU A 475 -4.83 5.52 2.59
N ALA A 476 -4.01 5.54 3.64
CA ALA A 476 -3.79 6.74 4.46
C ALA A 476 -3.08 7.85 3.68
N MET A 477 -2.11 7.53 2.83
CA MET A 477 -1.48 8.52 1.93
C MET A 477 -2.52 9.18 1.03
N ASN A 478 -3.42 8.40 0.43
CA ASN A 478 -4.50 8.93 -0.39
C ASN A 478 -5.46 9.81 0.44
N ARG A 479 -5.90 9.36 1.62
CA ARG A 479 -6.78 10.14 2.51
C ARG A 479 -6.14 11.45 2.96
N LEU A 480 -4.86 11.42 3.32
CA LEU A 480 -4.10 12.61 3.67
C LEU A 480 -4.01 13.57 2.47
N GLY A 481 -3.77 13.05 1.27
CA GLY A 481 -3.77 13.83 0.03
C GLY A 481 -5.11 14.54 -0.20
N VAL A 482 -6.24 13.89 0.12
CA VAL A 482 -7.57 14.52 0.05
C VAL A 482 -7.71 15.67 1.05
N LEU A 483 -7.21 15.53 2.28
CA LEU A 483 -7.23 16.61 3.27
C LEU A 483 -6.45 17.84 2.77
N TYR A 484 -5.25 17.65 2.20
CA TYR A 484 -4.47 18.74 1.60
C TYR A 484 -5.13 19.34 0.35
N ALA A 485 -5.65 18.50 -0.55
CA ALA A 485 -6.31 18.97 -1.78
C ALA A 485 -7.57 19.80 -1.50
N ARG A 486 -8.28 19.51 -0.39
CA ARG A 486 -9.51 20.21 -0.01
C ARG A 486 -9.32 21.27 1.08
N GLY A 487 -8.14 21.37 1.68
CA GLY A 487 -7.88 22.26 2.81
C GLY A 487 -8.67 21.90 4.07
N LEU A 488 -8.83 20.61 4.35
CA LEU A 488 -9.59 20.11 5.50
C LEU A 488 -8.64 19.87 6.68
N GLY A 489 -8.75 20.70 7.72
CA GLY A 489 -7.80 20.64 8.86
C GLY A 489 -6.37 20.98 8.45
N VAL A 490 -6.18 21.70 7.34
CA VAL A 490 -4.90 22.23 6.87
C VAL A 490 -5.16 23.27 5.79
N ASN A 491 -4.22 24.17 5.52
CA ASN A 491 -4.34 25.02 4.35
C ASN A 491 -4.31 24.17 3.08
N GLN A 492 -5.12 24.54 2.09
CA GLN A 492 -5.15 23.84 0.82
C GLN A 492 -3.76 23.87 0.17
N ASP A 493 -3.26 22.68 -0.18
CA ASP A 493 -1.97 22.50 -0.83
C ASP A 493 -2.06 21.38 -1.87
N TYR A 494 -2.20 21.77 -3.13
CA TYR A 494 -2.25 20.79 -4.22
C TYR A 494 -0.91 20.12 -4.49
N ALA A 495 0.22 20.79 -4.21
CA ALA A 495 1.54 20.20 -4.45
C ALA A 495 1.78 19.05 -3.47
N GLU A 496 1.43 19.25 -2.19
CA GLU A 496 1.51 18.21 -1.18
C GLU A 496 0.51 17.08 -1.45
N ALA A 497 -0.71 17.40 -1.88
CA ALA A 497 -1.69 16.39 -2.30
C ALA A 497 -1.15 15.52 -3.45
N ILE A 498 -0.57 16.12 -4.49
CA ILE A 498 0.04 15.39 -5.61
C ILE A 498 1.18 14.49 -5.13
N ARG A 499 2.04 14.98 -4.23
CA ARG A 499 3.13 14.18 -3.64
C ARG A 499 2.59 12.94 -2.93
N LEU A 500 1.51 13.08 -2.16
CA LEU A 500 0.87 12.00 -1.44
C LEU A 500 0.12 11.03 -2.36
N TYR A 501 -0.61 11.53 -3.36
CA TYR A 501 -1.27 10.69 -4.35
C TYR A 501 -0.27 9.89 -5.18
N ARG A 502 0.87 10.48 -5.54
CA ARG A 502 1.95 9.76 -6.24
C ARG A 502 2.52 8.65 -5.37
N ARG A 503 2.81 8.91 -4.09
CA ARG A 503 3.25 7.86 -3.16
C ARG A 503 2.22 6.74 -2.99
N ALA A 504 0.93 7.08 -2.92
CA ALA A 504 -0.15 6.09 -2.88
C ALA A 504 -0.20 5.27 -4.18
N ALA A 505 -0.07 5.91 -5.34
CA ALA A 505 -0.04 5.27 -6.64
C ALA A 505 1.17 4.34 -6.82
N ASP A 506 2.36 4.76 -6.38
CA ASP A 506 3.58 3.95 -6.44
C ASP A 506 3.49 2.71 -5.53
N ALA A 507 2.71 2.80 -4.44
CA ALA A 507 2.36 1.68 -3.57
C ALA A 507 1.18 0.83 -4.10
N GLY A 508 0.70 1.09 -5.32
CA GLY A 508 -0.33 0.33 -6.00
C GLY A 508 -1.78 0.71 -5.66
N GLU A 509 -2.02 1.86 -5.01
CA GLU A 509 -3.36 2.26 -4.56
C GLU A 509 -4.19 2.89 -5.71
N PRO A 510 -5.26 2.23 -6.22
CA PRO A 510 -5.95 2.70 -7.41
C PRO A 510 -6.70 4.03 -7.24
N MET A 511 -7.17 4.37 -6.03
CA MET A 511 -7.79 5.67 -5.78
C MET A 511 -6.75 6.80 -5.79
N GLY A 512 -5.53 6.53 -5.30
CA GLY A 512 -4.41 7.46 -5.42
C GLY A 512 -4.03 7.74 -6.87
N MET A 513 -3.97 6.69 -7.70
CA MET A 513 -3.77 6.82 -9.15
C MET A 513 -4.88 7.64 -9.82
N ASN A 514 -6.15 7.35 -9.51
CA ASN A 514 -7.28 8.12 -10.03
C ASN A 514 -7.23 9.60 -9.60
N ASN A 515 -6.93 9.86 -8.34
CA ASN A 515 -6.83 11.22 -7.82
C ASN A 515 -5.68 11.98 -8.48
N LEU A 516 -4.54 11.34 -8.72
CA LEU A 516 -3.45 11.95 -9.49
C LEU A 516 -3.88 12.27 -10.93
N GLY A 517 -4.63 11.38 -11.58
CA GLY A 517 -5.26 11.65 -12.88
C GLY A 517 -6.16 12.89 -12.86
N LEU A 518 -6.97 13.06 -11.80
CA LEU A 518 -7.81 14.25 -11.62
C LEU A 518 -6.98 15.53 -11.47
N MET A 519 -5.86 15.49 -10.74
CA MET A 519 -4.96 16.65 -10.60
C MET A 519 -4.46 17.13 -11.97
N TYR A 520 -4.05 16.21 -12.85
CA TYR A 520 -3.62 16.51 -14.21
C TYR A 520 -4.77 16.94 -15.14
N GLN A 521 -5.94 16.30 -15.03
CA GLN A 521 -7.12 16.63 -15.83
C GLN A 521 -7.59 18.07 -15.60
N TYR A 522 -7.61 18.51 -14.34
CA TYR A 522 -8.08 19.85 -13.98
C TYR A 522 -6.95 20.88 -13.88
N GLY A 523 -5.68 20.45 -13.85
CA GLY A 523 -4.54 21.35 -13.66
C GLY A 523 -4.45 21.89 -12.24
N TRP A 524 -4.84 21.10 -11.23
CA TRP A 524 -4.74 21.51 -9.83
C TRP A 524 -3.32 21.28 -9.31
N GLY A 525 -2.59 22.35 -9.04
CA GLY A 525 -1.18 22.29 -8.59
C GLY A 525 -0.18 21.85 -9.66
N VAL A 526 -0.64 21.55 -10.88
CA VAL A 526 0.18 21.18 -12.05
C VAL A 526 -0.38 21.83 -13.30
N THR A 527 0.44 21.94 -14.35
CA THR A 527 -0.08 22.28 -15.68
C THR A 527 -1.07 21.21 -16.12
N ARG A 528 -2.25 21.63 -16.62
CA ARG A 528 -3.26 20.70 -17.13
C ARG A 528 -2.70 19.88 -18.27
N ASP A 529 -2.80 18.55 -18.14
CA ASP A 529 -2.24 17.59 -19.08
C ASP A 529 -3.14 16.36 -19.17
N TYR A 530 -3.91 16.26 -20.25
CA TYR A 530 -4.81 15.13 -20.47
C TYR A 530 -4.06 13.83 -20.82
N GLY A 531 -2.84 13.91 -21.37
CA GLY A 531 -2.02 12.74 -21.65
C GLY A 531 -1.59 12.07 -20.35
N GLN A 532 -1.05 12.86 -19.40
CA GLN A 532 -0.75 12.39 -18.06
C GLN A 532 -1.99 11.89 -17.31
N ALA A 533 -3.12 12.59 -17.41
CA ALA A 533 -4.38 12.12 -16.83
C ALA A 533 -4.78 10.74 -17.38
N CYS A 534 -4.68 10.55 -18.70
CA CYS A 534 -4.97 9.28 -19.35
C CYS A 534 -4.06 8.15 -18.86
N GLU A 535 -2.76 8.39 -18.70
CA GLU A 535 -1.82 7.39 -18.18
C GLU A 535 -2.19 6.94 -16.76
N TRP A 536 -2.48 7.88 -15.87
CA TRP A 536 -2.86 7.57 -14.49
C TRP A 536 -4.23 6.90 -14.38
N TYR A 537 -5.22 7.35 -15.15
CA TYR A 537 -6.51 6.67 -15.21
C TYR A 537 -6.40 5.26 -15.76
N ARG A 538 -5.54 5.03 -16.76
CA ARG A 538 -5.30 3.69 -17.31
C ARG A 538 -4.72 2.75 -16.25
N LYS A 539 -3.69 3.17 -15.51
CA LYS A 539 -3.12 2.39 -14.40
C LYS A 539 -4.17 2.05 -13.33
N ALA A 540 -4.96 3.04 -12.91
CA ALA A 540 -6.04 2.84 -11.94
C ALA A 540 -7.14 1.89 -12.47
N ALA A 541 -7.49 2.00 -13.75
CA ALA A 541 -8.50 1.18 -14.41
C ALA A 541 -8.02 -0.27 -14.58
N GLU A 542 -6.76 -0.50 -14.92
CA GLU A 542 -6.14 -1.83 -14.97
C GLU A 542 -6.07 -2.49 -13.59
N ALA A 543 -5.94 -1.69 -12.53
CA ALA A 543 -6.06 -2.12 -11.14
C ALA A 543 -7.52 -2.26 -10.65
N GLY A 544 -8.51 -2.07 -11.52
CA GLY A 544 -9.92 -2.33 -11.22
C GLY A 544 -10.73 -1.14 -10.69
N HIS A 545 -10.20 0.09 -10.69
CA HIS A 545 -10.91 1.25 -10.13
C HIS A 545 -12.08 1.72 -11.03
N PRO A 546 -13.35 1.63 -10.58
CA PRO A 546 -14.52 1.89 -11.42
C PRO A 546 -14.58 3.33 -11.96
N ASP A 547 -14.28 4.33 -11.11
CA ASP A 547 -14.34 5.73 -11.55
C ASP A 547 -13.19 6.08 -12.50
N ALA A 548 -12.06 5.38 -12.41
CA ALA A 548 -10.96 5.60 -13.34
C ALA A 548 -11.27 5.03 -14.72
N MET A 549 -11.93 3.87 -14.77
CA MET A 549 -12.48 3.32 -16.01
C MET A 549 -13.48 4.29 -16.64
N ASN A 550 -14.37 4.90 -15.83
CA ASN A 550 -15.30 5.92 -16.31
C ASN A 550 -14.57 7.17 -16.82
N ASN A 551 -13.61 7.71 -16.08
CA ASN A 551 -12.84 8.88 -16.47
C ASN A 551 -12.04 8.63 -17.76
N LEU A 552 -11.45 7.44 -17.89
CA LEU A 552 -10.75 7.03 -19.10
C LEU A 552 -11.69 6.93 -20.30
N GLY A 553 -12.88 6.35 -20.13
CA GLY A 553 -13.91 6.33 -21.15
C GLY A 553 -14.30 7.74 -21.61
N TRP A 554 -14.38 8.68 -20.66
CA TRP A 554 -14.68 10.08 -20.96
C TRP A 554 -13.56 10.81 -21.71
N LEU A 555 -12.29 10.51 -21.43
CA LEU A 555 -11.17 11.02 -22.23
C LEU A 555 -11.24 10.53 -23.68
N TYR A 556 -11.53 9.24 -23.89
CA TYR A 556 -11.73 8.68 -25.24
C TYR A 556 -12.95 9.27 -25.96
N GLN A 557 -14.07 9.49 -25.26
CA GLN A 557 -15.27 10.08 -25.84
C GLN A 557 -15.00 11.50 -26.39
N ASN A 558 -14.16 12.27 -25.69
CA ASN A 558 -13.88 13.67 -26.04
C ASN A 558 -12.60 13.85 -26.87
N GLY A 559 -11.74 12.84 -26.95
CA GLY A 559 -10.43 12.94 -27.61
C GLY A 559 -9.45 13.83 -26.85
N TRP A 560 -9.45 13.74 -25.52
CA TRP A 560 -8.59 14.55 -24.65
C TRP A 560 -7.41 13.72 -24.15
N GLY A 561 -6.20 14.07 -24.61
CA GLY A 561 -4.96 13.33 -24.30
C GLY A 561 -4.82 12.00 -25.06
N VAL A 562 -5.85 11.60 -25.79
CA VAL A 562 -5.91 10.44 -26.68
C VAL A 562 -6.75 10.79 -27.90
N ASP A 563 -6.61 10.03 -28.98
CA ASP A 563 -7.50 10.16 -30.13
C ASP A 563 -8.94 9.83 -29.73
N ARG A 564 -9.89 10.59 -30.29
CA ARG A 564 -11.30 10.38 -30.01
C ARG A 564 -11.75 9.03 -30.55
N ASP A 565 -12.22 8.17 -29.66
CA ASP A 565 -12.68 6.82 -29.97
C ASP A 565 -13.89 6.45 -29.12
N TYR A 566 -15.07 6.51 -29.73
CA TYR A 566 -16.32 6.15 -29.08
C TYR A 566 -16.47 4.65 -28.81
N GLY A 567 -15.79 3.80 -29.59
CA GLY A 567 -15.76 2.35 -29.37
C GLY A 567 -14.99 2.04 -28.08
N ALA A 568 -13.79 2.59 -27.95
CA ALA A 568 -12.98 2.49 -26.73
C ALA A 568 -13.69 3.11 -25.52
N ALA A 569 -14.33 4.28 -25.69
CA ALA A 569 -15.13 4.91 -24.64
C ALA A 569 -16.23 3.97 -24.12
N ARG A 570 -17.01 3.39 -25.03
CA ARG A 570 -18.06 2.43 -24.71
C ARG A 570 -17.53 1.21 -23.96
N GLU A 571 -16.41 0.63 -24.41
CA GLU A 571 -15.80 -0.52 -23.72
C GLU A 571 -15.38 -0.18 -22.28
N TRP A 572 -14.75 0.97 -22.08
CA TRP A 572 -14.37 1.42 -20.74
C TRP A 572 -15.57 1.71 -19.85
N TYR A 573 -16.62 2.33 -20.38
CA TYR A 573 -17.87 2.53 -19.63
C TYR A 573 -18.56 1.20 -19.28
N GLN A 574 -18.54 0.20 -20.17
CA GLN A 574 -19.08 -1.13 -19.86
C GLN A 574 -18.29 -1.81 -18.75
N LYS A 575 -16.95 -1.73 -18.77
CA LYS A 575 -16.10 -2.24 -17.68
C LYS A 575 -16.39 -1.51 -16.37
N ALA A 576 -16.49 -0.18 -16.41
CA ALA A 576 -16.79 0.65 -15.25
C ALA A 576 -18.17 0.31 -14.64
N ALA A 577 -19.20 0.17 -15.48
CA ALA A 577 -20.55 -0.20 -15.05
C ALA A 577 -20.58 -1.59 -14.41
N LYS A 578 -19.89 -2.57 -15.01
CA LYS A 578 -19.73 -3.91 -14.42
C LYS A 578 -18.99 -3.88 -13.08
N ALA A 579 -18.06 -2.94 -12.91
CA ALA A 579 -17.34 -2.71 -11.67
C ALA A 579 -18.11 -1.81 -10.66
N GLY A 580 -19.35 -1.40 -10.98
CA GLY A 580 -20.23 -0.67 -10.08
C GLY A 580 -20.23 0.86 -10.23
N SER A 581 -19.61 1.42 -11.28
CA SER A 581 -19.68 2.87 -11.55
C SER A 581 -21.05 3.26 -12.10
N ALA A 582 -21.88 3.88 -11.26
CA ALA A 582 -23.18 4.39 -11.69
C ALA A 582 -23.10 5.51 -12.76
N PRO A 583 -22.14 6.46 -12.70
CA PRO A 583 -21.94 7.44 -13.77
C PRO A 583 -21.66 6.82 -15.14
N ALA A 584 -21.01 5.65 -15.18
CA ALA A 584 -20.74 4.96 -16.44
C ALA A 584 -22.03 4.44 -17.12
N LEU A 585 -23.06 4.09 -16.34
CA LEU A 585 -24.38 3.73 -16.88
C LEU A 585 -25.00 4.92 -17.60
N THR A 586 -24.93 6.11 -17.00
CA THR A 586 -25.40 7.35 -17.62
C THR A 586 -24.63 7.65 -18.92
N ASN A 587 -23.30 7.51 -18.92
CA ASN A 587 -22.48 7.71 -20.11
C ASN A 587 -22.78 6.70 -21.23
N LEU A 588 -23.06 5.44 -20.90
CA LEU A 588 -23.54 4.46 -21.89
C LEU A 588 -24.88 4.88 -22.49
N GLY A 589 -25.82 5.30 -21.65
CA GLY A 589 -27.10 5.82 -22.12
C GLY A 589 -26.93 6.99 -23.08
N TYR A 590 -26.00 7.89 -22.78
CA TYR A 590 -25.67 9.03 -23.62
C TYR A 590 -25.09 8.63 -24.98
N LEU A 591 -24.15 7.68 -25.03
CA LEU A 591 -23.58 7.20 -26.30
C LEU A 591 -24.66 6.62 -27.24
N TYR A 592 -25.58 5.80 -26.72
CA TYR A 592 -26.68 5.25 -27.50
C TYR A 592 -27.72 6.31 -27.88
N GLY A 593 -28.10 7.19 -26.95
CA GLY A 593 -29.10 8.23 -27.18
C GLY A 593 -28.66 9.27 -28.22
N MET A 594 -27.35 9.51 -28.32
CA MET A 594 -26.76 10.45 -29.29
C MET A 594 -26.23 9.76 -30.55
N GLY A 595 -26.15 8.43 -30.60
CA GLY A 595 -25.57 7.69 -31.72
C GLY A 595 -24.06 7.91 -31.89
N LEU A 596 -23.32 8.00 -30.78
CA LEU A 596 -21.87 8.26 -30.77
C LEU A 596 -21.10 6.94 -30.80
N GLY A 597 -20.51 6.60 -31.95
CA GLY A 597 -19.80 5.34 -32.16
C GLY A 597 -20.70 4.10 -32.29
N VAL A 598 -22.01 4.29 -32.23
CA VAL A 598 -23.06 3.29 -32.40
C VAL A 598 -24.24 3.91 -33.16
N ALA A 599 -25.10 3.09 -33.74
CA ALA A 599 -26.38 3.59 -34.25
C ALA A 599 -27.19 4.20 -33.10
N GLN A 600 -27.85 5.33 -33.35
CA GLN A 600 -28.71 5.95 -32.35
C GLN A 600 -29.83 4.98 -31.94
N ASP A 601 -29.94 4.74 -30.65
CA ASP A 601 -30.92 3.83 -30.08
C ASP A 601 -31.44 4.36 -28.73
N TYR A 602 -32.63 4.97 -28.77
CA TYR A 602 -33.27 5.49 -27.57
C TYR A 602 -33.78 4.40 -26.63
N ALA A 603 -34.14 3.22 -27.14
CA ALA A 603 -34.60 2.13 -26.28
C ALA A 603 -33.44 1.60 -25.43
N GLU A 604 -32.27 1.46 -26.05
CA GLU A 604 -31.04 1.08 -25.35
C GLU A 604 -30.57 2.19 -24.40
N ALA A 605 -30.66 3.47 -24.80
CA ALA A 605 -30.37 4.59 -23.90
C ALA A 605 -31.23 4.56 -22.64
N ILE A 606 -32.54 4.35 -22.79
CA ILE A 606 -33.50 4.21 -21.68
C ILE A 606 -33.15 3.03 -20.78
N ARG A 607 -32.70 1.90 -21.36
CA ARG A 607 -32.26 0.73 -20.58
C ARG A 607 -31.12 1.09 -19.62
N TRP A 608 -30.10 1.78 -20.12
CA TRP A 608 -28.97 2.24 -19.31
C TRP A 608 -29.36 3.32 -18.30
N TYR A 609 -30.17 4.30 -18.69
CA TYR A 609 -30.64 5.33 -17.75
C TYR A 609 -31.54 4.79 -16.64
N ARG A 610 -32.34 3.74 -16.89
CA ARG A 610 -33.10 3.04 -15.84
C ARG A 610 -32.17 2.38 -14.83
N GLN A 611 -31.13 1.67 -15.30
CA GLN A 611 -30.14 1.07 -14.40
C GLN A 611 -29.39 2.15 -13.60
N ALA A 612 -29.05 3.28 -14.22
CA ALA A 612 -28.45 4.42 -13.52
C ALA A 612 -29.40 4.97 -12.42
N ALA A 613 -30.69 5.11 -12.72
CA ALA A 613 -31.70 5.58 -11.77
C ALA A 613 -31.97 4.58 -10.63
N GLU A 614 -31.87 3.28 -10.89
CA GLU A 614 -31.94 2.22 -9.88
C GLU A 614 -30.71 2.24 -8.97
N ALA A 615 -29.52 2.52 -9.53
CA ALA A 615 -28.28 2.76 -8.80
C ALA A 615 -28.24 4.11 -8.06
N GLY A 616 -29.30 4.92 -8.16
CA GLY A 616 -29.39 6.22 -7.48
C GLY A 616 -28.58 7.34 -8.14
N GLU A 617 -28.15 7.18 -9.40
CA GLU A 617 -27.40 8.19 -10.13
C GLU A 617 -28.36 9.33 -10.59
N PRO A 618 -28.17 10.58 -10.13
CA PRO A 618 -29.13 11.66 -10.38
C PRO A 618 -29.17 12.15 -11.83
N ILE A 619 -28.04 12.14 -12.55
CA ILE A 619 -27.94 12.58 -13.95
C ILE A 619 -28.70 11.63 -14.87
N GLY A 620 -28.52 10.31 -14.72
CA GLY A 620 -29.23 9.27 -15.46
C GLY A 620 -30.71 9.23 -15.10
N THR A 621 -31.06 9.50 -13.84
CA THR A 621 -32.48 9.69 -13.44
C THR A 621 -33.09 10.90 -14.16
N ARG A 622 -32.37 12.03 -14.23
CA ARG A 622 -32.78 13.23 -14.97
C ARG A 622 -32.89 12.93 -16.46
N ASP A 623 -31.91 12.27 -17.05
CA ASP A 623 -31.88 11.95 -18.49
C ASP A 623 -33.04 11.00 -18.85
N LEU A 624 -33.35 10.03 -17.99
CA LEU A 624 -34.55 9.20 -18.16
C LEU A 624 -35.83 10.04 -18.15
N ALA A 625 -35.92 11.03 -17.27
CA ALA A 625 -37.06 11.96 -17.23
C ALA A 625 -37.18 12.75 -18.53
N VAL A 626 -36.06 13.19 -19.10
CA VAL A 626 -36.00 13.86 -20.42
C VAL A 626 -36.54 12.95 -21.51
N MET A 627 -36.20 11.65 -21.51
CA MET A 627 -36.74 10.68 -22.47
C MET A 627 -38.27 10.62 -22.43
N TYR A 628 -38.87 10.57 -21.23
CA TYR A 628 -40.33 10.60 -21.06
C TYR A 628 -40.97 11.96 -21.39
N GLN A 629 -40.28 13.06 -21.11
CA GLN A 629 -40.76 14.42 -21.39
C GLN A 629 -40.91 14.68 -22.89
N TYR A 630 -39.92 14.25 -23.68
CA TYR A 630 -39.93 14.46 -25.13
C TYR A 630 -40.50 13.28 -25.92
N GLY A 631 -40.69 12.11 -25.28
CA GLY A 631 -41.16 10.90 -25.95
C GLY A 631 -40.12 10.26 -26.85
N TRP A 632 -38.85 10.32 -26.46
CA TRP A 632 -37.75 9.68 -27.20
C TRP A 632 -37.63 8.21 -26.80
N GLY A 633 -37.91 7.29 -27.73
CA GLY A 633 -37.89 5.85 -27.48
C GLY A 633 -39.01 5.31 -26.57
N VAL A 634 -39.84 6.19 -25.99
CA VAL A 634 -41.02 5.87 -25.17
C VAL A 634 -42.16 6.82 -25.50
N PRO A 635 -43.43 6.43 -25.27
CA PRO A 635 -44.54 7.39 -25.31
C PRO A 635 -44.29 8.55 -24.34
N ARG A 636 -44.62 9.76 -24.81
CA ARG A 636 -44.48 10.97 -23.99
C ARG A 636 -45.37 10.88 -22.74
N ASP A 637 -44.77 11.04 -21.58
CA ASP A 637 -45.44 10.97 -20.28
C ASP A 637 -44.85 12.00 -19.30
N TYR A 638 -45.53 13.14 -19.18
CA TYR A 638 -45.11 14.20 -18.28
C TYR A 638 -45.31 13.85 -16.79
N ARG A 639 -46.21 12.93 -16.44
CA ARG A 639 -46.38 12.51 -15.04
C ARG A 639 -45.18 11.66 -14.62
N GLN A 640 -44.77 10.73 -15.48
CA GLN A 640 -43.58 9.92 -15.24
C GLN A 640 -42.30 10.78 -15.24
N ALA A 641 -42.17 11.71 -16.20
CA ALA A 641 -41.06 12.66 -16.22
C ALA A 641 -40.98 13.47 -14.92
N ARG A 642 -42.12 13.99 -14.42
CA ARG A 642 -42.18 14.70 -13.15
C ARG A 642 -41.71 13.85 -11.96
N THR A 643 -42.16 12.60 -11.86
CA THR A 643 -41.74 11.69 -10.78
C THR A 643 -40.23 11.46 -10.78
N LEU A 644 -39.63 11.28 -11.97
CA LEU A 644 -38.19 11.08 -12.11
C LEU A 644 -37.40 12.37 -11.82
N TYR A 645 -37.87 13.53 -12.30
CA TYR A 645 -37.25 14.80 -11.94
C TYR A 645 -37.34 15.08 -10.44
N GLN A 646 -38.46 14.75 -9.79
CA GLN A 646 -38.61 14.85 -8.34
C GLN A 646 -37.57 13.99 -7.61
N LYS A 647 -37.39 12.73 -8.03
CA LYS A 647 -36.36 11.85 -7.48
C LYS A 647 -34.94 12.42 -7.66
N ALA A 648 -34.62 12.94 -8.85
CA ALA A 648 -33.31 13.55 -9.10
C ALA A 648 -33.12 14.89 -8.34
N ALA A 649 -34.19 15.65 -8.14
CA ALA A 649 -34.20 16.90 -7.37
C ALA A 649 -34.02 16.65 -5.87
N GLU A 650 -34.59 15.57 -5.32
CA GLU A 650 -34.36 15.12 -3.94
C GLU A 650 -32.90 14.71 -3.71
N ALA A 651 -32.23 14.19 -4.75
CA ALA A 651 -30.79 13.98 -4.77
C ALA A 651 -29.97 15.25 -5.04
N GLY A 652 -30.61 16.42 -5.16
CA GLY A 652 -29.97 17.72 -5.30
C GLY A 652 -29.55 18.11 -6.72
N HIS A 653 -29.98 17.39 -7.77
CA HIS A 653 -29.53 17.67 -9.15
C HIS A 653 -30.10 19.01 -9.69
N PRO A 654 -29.28 20.04 -9.95
CA PRO A 654 -29.77 21.40 -10.24
C PRO A 654 -30.69 21.48 -11.46
N ASP A 655 -30.37 20.77 -12.55
CA ASP A 655 -31.22 20.80 -13.76
C ASP A 655 -32.55 20.08 -13.54
N ALA A 656 -32.60 19.07 -12.66
CA ALA A 656 -33.86 18.38 -12.39
C ALA A 656 -34.79 19.28 -11.57
N ILE A 657 -34.22 20.01 -10.58
CA ILE A 657 -34.92 21.05 -9.82
C ILE A 657 -35.44 22.14 -10.77
N ASN A 658 -34.62 22.59 -11.74
CA ASN A 658 -35.05 23.55 -12.76
C ASN A 658 -36.16 22.99 -13.67
N ASN A 659 -36.03 21.75 -14.14
CA ASN A 659 -37.00 21.12 -15.03
C ASN A 659 -38.34 20.89 -14.33
N LEU A 660 -38.38 20.66 -13.01
CA LEU A 660 -39.63 20.69 -12.24
C LEU A 660 -40.30 22.06 -12.32
N GLY A 661 -39.55 23.14 -12.09
CA GLY A 661 -40.06 24.50 -12.26
C GLY A 661 -40.65 24.72 -13.65
N TRP A 662 -40.00 24.19 -14.68
CA TRP A 662 -40.47 24.25 -16.06
C TRP A 662 -41.76 23.46 -16.30
N LEU A 663 -41.92 22.28 -15.69
CA LEU A 663 -43.18 21.52 -15.75
C LEU A 663 -44.34 22.28 -15.08
N TYR A 664 -44.10 22.91 -13.93
CA TYR A 664 -45.10 23.74 -13.24
C TYR A 664 -45.45 25.01 -14.01
N GLN A 665 -44.47 25.68 -14.63
CA GLN A 665 -44.70 26.88 -15.44
C GLN A 665 -45.62 26.60 -16.63
N ASN A 666 -45.50 25.41 -17.23
CA ASN A 666 -46.22 25.04 -18.45
C ASN A 666 -47.48 24.20 -18.18
N GLY A 667 -47.66 23.68 -16.96
CA GLY A 667 -48.77 22.77 -16.63
C GLY A 667 -48.63 21.39 -17.28
N TRP A 668 -47.40 20.88 -17.37
CA TRP A 668 -47.11 19.58 -18.00
C TRP A 668 -47.00 18.48 -16.95
N GLY A 669 -47.96 17.55 -16.95
CA GLY A 669 -48.01 16.46 -15.97
C GLY A 669 -48.39 16.92 -14.56
N VAL A 670 -48.71 18.21 -14.40
CA VAL A 670 -49.16 18.89 -13.19
C VAL A 670 -49.99 20.11 -13.58
N ASP A 671 -50.84 20.61 -12.68
CA ASP A 671 -51.54 21.87 -12.91
C ASP A 671 -50.55 23.03 -13.02
N ARG A 672 -50.85 23.99 -13.90
CA ARG A 672 -49.98 25.14 -14.11
C ARG A 672 -49.97 26.02 -12.88
N ASP A 673 -48.78 26.26 -12.34
CA ASP A 673 -48.57 27.05 -11.13
C ASP A 673 -47.25 27.83 -11.24
N TYR A 674 -47.36 29.13 -11.50
CA TYR A 674 -46.20 30.02 -11.61
C TYR A 674 -45.55 30.32 -10.25
N GLY A 675 -46.29 30.22 -9.14
CA GLY A 675 -45.75 30.38 -7.79
C GLY A 675 -44.83 29.22 -7.44
N ALA A 676 -45.32 27.99 -7.65
CA ALA A 676 -44.52 26.77 -7.50
C ALA A 676 -43.32 26.75 -8.47
N ALA A 677 -43.52 27.15 -9.72
CA ALA A 677 -42.44 27.26 -10.71
C ALA A 677 -41.32 28.19 -10.21
N ARG A 678 -41.68 29.37 -9.71
CA ARG A 678 -40.73 30.33 -9.13
C ARG A 678 -39.97 29.73 -7.94
N GLU A 679 -40.63 29.05 -7.02
CA GLU A 679 -39.96 28.41 -5.88
C GLU A 679 -38.96 27.34 -6.33
N TRP A 680 -39.32 26.52 -7.31
CA TRP A 680 -38.41 25.54 -7.89
C TRP A 680 -37.23 26.19 -8.60
N TYR A 681 -37.44 27.26 -9.37
CA TYR A 681 -36.33 27.98 -9.98
C TYR A 681 -35.42 28.67 -8.95
N GLN A 682 -35.98 29.21 -7.85
CA GLN A 682 -35.16 29.74 -6.75
C GLN A 682 -34.33 28.65 -6.08
N LYS A 683 -34.90 27.45 -5.86
CA LYS A 683 -34.15 26.29 -5.36
C LYS A 683 -33.04 25.89 -6.33
N ALA A 684 -33.34 25.84 -7.64
CA ALA A 684 -32.37 25.46 -8.66
C ALA A 684 -31.24 26.49 -8.80
N ALA A 685 -31.56 27.78 -8.73
CA ALA A 685 -30.59 28.87 -8.73
C ALA A 685 -29.65 28.79 -7.51
N LYS A 686 -30.20 28.52 -6.30
CA LYS A 686 -29.38 28.27 -5.09
C LYS A 686 -28.50 27.02 -5.24
N ALA A 687 -28.96 26.03 -6.00
CA ALA A 687 -28.19 24.84 -6.34
C ALA A 687 -27.22 25.06 -7.52
N GLY A 688 -27.11 26.28 -8.06
CA GLY A 688 -26.17 26.64 -9.12
C GLY A 688 -26.66 26.48 -10.56
N SER A 689 -27.95 26.28 -10.79
CA SER A 689 -28.51 26.21 -12.15
C SER A 689 -28.59 27.60 -12.79
N ALA A 690 -27.70 27.88 -13.74
CA ALA A 690 -27.73 29.12 -14.52
C ALA A 690 -29.02 29.30 -15.34
N PRO A 691 -29.57 28.25 -16.01
CA PRO A 691 -30.87 28.36 -16.68
C PRO A 691 -32.02 28.76 -15.76
N ALA A 692 -31.97 28.39 -14.48
CA ALA A 692 -32.99 28.76 -13.51
C ALA A 692 -33.00 30.27 -13.22
N LEU A 693 -31.82 30.93 -13.24
CA LEU A 693 -31.72 32.38 -13.12
C LEU A 693 -32.42 33.07 -14.30
N THR A 694 -32.20 32.56 -15.52
CA THR A 694 -32.91 33.03 -16.72
C THR A 694 -34.41 32.81 -16.61
N ASN A 695 -34.85 31.64 -16.15
CA ASN A 695 -36.28 31.37 -15.95
C ASN A 695 -36.92 32.30 -14.90
N LEU A 696 -36.19 32.66 -13.83
CA LEU A 696 -36.64 33.67 -12.87
C LEU A 696 -36.78 35.05 -13.52
N GLY A 697 -35.77 35.47 -14.27
CA GLY A 697 -35.81 36.72 -15.02
C GLY A 697 -37.01 36.78 -15.97
N TYR A 698 -37.33 35.66 -16.62
CA TYR A 698 -38.50 35.54 -17.48
C TYR A 698 -39.83 35.71 -16.73
N LEU A 699 -39.98 35.07 -15.55
CA LEU A 699 -41.20 35.21 -14.74
C LEU A 699 -41.43 36.67 -14.31
N TYR A 700 -40.38 37.37 -13.87
CA TYR A 700 -40.46 38.79 -13.47
C TYR A 700 -40.68 39.72 -14.66
N GLY A 701 -39.99 39.50 -15.79
CA GLY A 701 -40.12 40.33 -16.98
C GLY A 701 -41.50 40.23 -17.63
N MET A 702 -42.15 39.07 -17.52
CA MET A 702 -43.48 38.82 -18.07
C MET A 702 -44.63 38.97 -17.06
N GLY A 703 -44.33 39.18 -15.77
CA GLY A 703 -45.36 39.25 -14.72
C GLY A 703 -46.12 37.92 -14.50
N LEU A 704 -45.44 36.78 -14.63
CA LEU A 704 -46.05 35.45 -14.53
C LEU A 704 -45.94 34.93 -13.09
N GLY A 705 -47.07 34.93 -12.37
CA GLY A 705 -47.11 34.52 -10.95
C GLY A 705 -46.47 35.51 -9.98
N VAL A 706 -46.02 36.67 -10.49
CA VAL A 706 -45.45 37.80 -9.76
C VAL A 706 -45.85 39.09 -10.47
N ALA A 707 -45.78 40.24 -9.76
CA ALA A 707 -45.91 41.53 -10.44
C ALA A 707 -44.77 41.70 -11.46
N GLN A 708 -45.10 42.29 -12.61
CA GLN A 708 -44.09 42.56 -13.63
C GLN A 708 -43.05 43.55 -13.09
N ASP A 709 -41.77 43.15 -13.15
CA ASP A 709 -40.65 43.92 -12.63
C ASP A 709 -39.43 43.72 -13.55
N TYR A 710 -39.20 44.71 -14.42
CA TYR A 710 -38.07 44.70 -15.34
C TYR A 710 -36.72 44.87 -14.63
N ALA A 711 -36.67 45.61 -13.52
CA ALA A 711 -35.42 45.81 -12.78
C ALA A 711 -34.97 44.49 -12.14
N GLU A 712 -35.91 43.74 -11.56
CA GLU A 712 -35.66 42.42 -11.01
C GLU A 712 -35.35 41.40 -12.11
N ALA A 713 -36.03 41.46 -13.25
CA ALA A 713 -35.72 40.63 -14.41
C ALA A 713 -34.28 40.82 -14.92
N ILE A 714 -33.85 42.08 -15.06
CA ILE A 714 -32.48 42.45 -15.46
C ILE A 714 -31.47 41.93 -14.43
N ARG A 715 -31.78 42.02 -13.12
CA ARG A 715 -30.92 41.48 -12.05
C ARG A 715 -30.67 39.99 -12.23
N TRP A 716 -31.72 39.21 -12.51
CA TRP A 716 -31.61 37.77 -12.72
C TRP A 716 -30.89 37.44 -14.03
N TYR A 717 -31.18 38.13 -15.13
CA TYR A 717 -30.46 37.91 -16.40
C TYR A 717 -28.98 38.27 -16.32
N ARG A 718 -28.61 39.30 -15.55
CA ARG A 718 -27.21 39.62 -15.29
C ARG A 718 -26.51 38.49 -14.54
N GLN A 719 -27.11 37.97 -13.48
CA GLN A 719 -26.55 36.82 -12.76
C GLN A 719 -26.45 35.58 -13.66
N ALA A 720 -27.45 35.34 -14.51
CA ALA A 720 -27.42 34.24 -15.48
C ALA A 720 -26.26 34.41 -16.49
N ALA A 721 -26.05 35.64 -16.99
CA ALA A 721 -24.96 35.96 -17.90
C ALA A 721 -23.58 35.83 -17.23
N GLU A 722 -23.44 36.28 -15.98
CA GLU A 722 -22.23 36.08 -15.18
C GLU A 722 -21.96 34.58 -14.92
N ALA A 723 -23.01 33.78 -14.79
CA ALA A 723 -22.94 32.33 -14.69
C ALA A 723 -22.75 31.62 -16.05
N GLY A 724 -22.64 32.36 -17.15
CA GLY A 724 -22.35 31.82 -18.48
C GLY A 724 -23.58 31.34 -19.28
N ASP A 725 -24.81 31.64 -18.86
CA ASP A 725 -26.02 31.21 -19.58
C ASP A 725 -26.25 32.04 -20.86
N PRO A 726 -26.21 31.42 -22.06
CA PRO A 726 -26.36 32.16 -23.32
C PRO A 726 -27.72 32.83 -23.49
N ILE A 727 -28.79 32.21 -22.95
CA ILE A 727 -30.14 32.78 -23.03
C ILE A 727 -30.24 34.00 -22.11
N GLY A 728 -29.66 33.92 -20.91
CA GLY A 728 -29.52 35.05 -20.00
C GLY A 728 -28.76 36.22 -20.63
N MET A 729 -27.62 35.95 -21.29
CA MET A 729 -26.85 36.97 -22.03
C MET A 729 -27.68 37.63 -23.13
N ASN A 730 -28.40 36.82 -23.93
CA ASN A 730 -29.24 37.32 -25.02
C ASN A 730 -30.42 38.15 -24.48
N ASN A 731 -31.11 37.67 -23.46
CA ASN A 731 -32.26 38.37 -22.87
C ASN A 731 -31.83 39.66 -22.17
N LEU A 732 -30.63 39.69 -21.57
CA LEU A 732 -30.05 40.92 -21.03
C LEU A 732 -29.74 41.95 -22.14
N GLY A 733 -29.31 41.50 -23.32
CA GLY A 733 -29.04 42.37 -24.46
C GLY A 733 -30.29 42.91 -25.17
N LEU A 734 -31.46 42.29 -24.95
CA LEU A 734 -32.75 42.69 -25.52
C LEU A 734 -33.57 43.62 -24.61
N MET A 735 -33.17 43.74 -23.33
CA MET A 735 -33.76 44.61 -22.31
C MET A 735 -33.03 45.94 -22.25
#